data_AF-A0A084B2X5-F1
#
_entry.id   AF-A0A084B2X5-F1
#
_cell.length_a   1.000
_cell.length_b   1.000
_cell.length_c   1.000
_cell.angle_alpha   90.00
_cell.angle_beta   90.00
_cell.angle_gamma   90.00
#
_symmetry.space_group_name_H-M   'P 1'
#
loop_
_entity.id
_entity.type
_entity.pdbx_description
1 polymer ?
#
loop_
_entity_poly.entity_id
_entity_poly.type
_entity_poly.pdbx_seq_one_letter_code
_entity_poly.pdbx_strand_id
1 'polypeptide(L)'
;MLCLAPGLTAGQGTKSVPVQSCLQKAVVQTLIAGHAKFEAEYVHFQERCSTILSHTWGSDLEEITLRDVEQGNIDKSGAGSAKLWGCCEQARMDGSKYVWVDTCCINKSDLVELSEAINSMLRWYKKASVCYAYLSDVPSNQNPRDDSSHFRASRWFERGWTLQELLAPERLVFYSSDWRPLGTKTQLSAVIESITGIPRLFLKGINDLRSASVAQRMAWAAQRDTKRKEDLAYCLLGIFGITMPMLYGEGGSQAFVRLQKEIMRDTKDHSMLAWGLGGRGSSANGMTRSTATGFLAAAPSDFTNSRSIVPRDQSARYLDALEISGGSLSVSLSLTEASDATIGLLNCGPEDDTRYAVGIPLTKVVLGESDTYIRPVGYPSVLRPVTTSDGLRKRIHVENGTRLSSQGSEQLRWIYEDDNFAEIHLELVEVVPHSSWDKERAVLLSALQPNGSSAHPIIIRLQHAENHSQDFILVLGVEQRGAYIEACPSLAICSRDASLEGLAEKLPHVTRKASSMKAASNGFLNLQVMTEPMPGRSMFNIRPEAMLYPPDVTIDITNELQKPHRTLEIEEILHREERWAELEQIDYDEETYELKRICGQRPLLWASENGHIEMVRLLLDHGINVATANNGNRTPLVAALEKGHGVVAHLLLATILQVYLNPMGEHKMRFEGKDMHTALSYATDARYDIVVQLLLENSQRQSLKGSVELNEDQMIEYANKRVESNPVLKRFFKNQSNYVQDMLKRLSAFDGTPLAALKEQIVTISAHQQVIYCDSQLWSRLCHAYDQFHSSSMRHEGRWQVQRELIKRIAMITAYILPKEEGVALRFINQDVDSSANLPLNRISQIIDPMSSSFTDGRRIGTSLRSKILEPLVYSKLQNLKRPLLITVMTDGEPNGEENDEFVNAIVECGYKLEAAGMPRESVKFIIGRIGPVKRAARFLEGLRNDYRISRVANVTKDRLDEKFKSMRDTDPDELDPWLVETLFSPLKDREEI
;
A
#
# COMPACT_ATOMS: atom_id res chain seq x y z
N MET A 1 -53.59 16.36 17.64
CA MET A 1 -54.86 15.65 17.85
C MET A 1 -55.96 16.40 17.09
N LEU A 2 -56.57 15.71 16.12
CA LEU A 2 -57.93 15.83 15.53
C LEU A 2 -58.57 17.21 15.28
N CYS A 3 -58.94 17.44 14.01
CA CYS A 3 -60.32 17.62 13.48
C CYS A 3 -60.20 17.99 11.99
N LEU A 4 -61.05 17.64 11.02
CA LEU A 4 -62.14 16.67 10.80
C LEU A 4 -62.42 16.80 9.28
N ALA A 5 -62.71 15.69 8.59
CA ALA A 5 -63.24 15.72 7.22
C ALA A 5 -64.69 16.25 7.19
N PRO A 6 -65.20 16.65 6.02
CA PRO A 6 -66.33 15.89 5.47
C PRO A 6 -66.14 15.55 3.98
N GLY A 7 -66.52 14.32 3.62
CA GLY A 7 -66.41 13.79 2.26
C GLY A 7 -67.62 14.06 1.38
N LEU A 8 -67.50 13.72 0.09
CA LEU A 8 -68.57 13.22 -0.77
C LEU A 8 -67.99 12.51 -2.02
N THR A 9 -68.42 11.25 -2.15
CA THR A 9 -68.62 10.40 -3.36
C THR A 9 -67.46 9.98 -4.26
N ALA A 10 -67.32 8.66 -4.34
CA ALA A 10 -66.50 7.92 -5.28
C ALA A 10 -67.04 7.97 -6.73
N GLY A 11 -66.13 8.17 -7.67
CA GLY A 11 -66.25 7.81 -9.08
C GLY A 11 -64.89 7.26 -9.54
N GLN A 12 -64.87 6.00 -9.97
CA GLN A 12 -63.67 5.29 -10.40
C GLN A 12 -63.13 5.87 -11.72
N GLY A 13 -61.82 6.12 -11.79
CA GLY A 13 -61.11 6.36 -13.04
C GLY A 13 -59.73 7.00 -12.82
N THR A 14 -58.68 6.23 -13.14
CA THR A 14 -57.25 6.61 -13.22
C THR A 14 -56.58 7.14 -11.93
N LYS A 15 -55.74 6.31 -11.31
CA LYS A 15 -54.78 6.75 -10.27
C LYS A 15 -53.72 7.66 -10.90
N SER A 16 -54.01 8.96 -11.01
CA SER A 16 -52.97 10.00 -10.95
C SER A 16 -52.64 10.23 -9.48
N VAL A 17 -51.38 10.01 -9.10
CA VAL A 17 -50.86 10.46 -7.81
C VAL A 17 -51.02 11.99 -7.75
N PRO A 18 -51.68 12.59 -6.73
CA PRO A 18 -51.79 14.03 -6.65
C PRO A 18 -50.42 14.62 -6.30
N VAL A 19 -49.89 15.43 -7.21
CA VAL A 19 -48.67 16.22 -7.02
C VAL A 19 -48.97 17.33 -6.01
N GLN A 20 -48.59 17.14 -4.75
CA GLN A 20 -48.56 18.20 -3.73
C GLN A 20 -47.41 19.23 -3.95
N SER A 21 -46.63 19.14 -5.04
CA SER A 21 -45.30 19.77 -5.17
C SER A 21 -45.26 21.20 -5.76
N CYS A 22 -46.23 22.08 -5.50
CA CYS A 22 -46.22 23.43 -6.10
C CYS A 22 -46.53 24.61 -5.17
N LEU A 23 -46.73 24.38 -3.87
CA LEU A 23 -46.81 25.45 -2.87
C LEU A 23 -45.40 25.84 -2.43
N GLN A 24 -45.04 27.11 -2.60
CA GLN A 24 -43.77 27.67 -2.11
C GLN A 24 -44.03 28.93 -1.30
N LYS A 25 -43.21 29.19 -0.28
CA LYS A 25 -43.30 30.48 0.40
C LYS A 25 -42.87 31.59 -0.57
N ALA A 26 -43.55 32.73 -0.51
CA ALA A 26 -43.19 33.94 -1.22
C ALA A 26 -43.34 35.13 -0.29
N VAL A 27 -42.46 36.13 -0.42
CA VAL A 27 -42.51 37.34 0.38
C VAL A 27 -43.50 38.31 -0.24
N VAL A 28 -44.42 38.81 0.58
CA VAL A 28 -45.32 39.93 0.26
C VAL A 28 -44.95 41.10 1.14
N GLN A 29 -44.88 42.27 0.53
CA GLN A 29 -44.87 43.53 1.24
C GLN A 29 -46.29 44.10 1.30
N THR A 30 -46.84 44.23 2.50
CA THR A 30 -48.16 44.83 2.75
C THR A 30 -47.98 46.12 3.53
N LEU A 31 -48.48 47.24 3.01
CA LEU A 31 -48.46 48.52 3.74
C LEU A 31 -49.64 48.56 4.73
N ILE A 32 -49.36 48.61 6.03
CA ILE A 32 -50.36 48.77 7.09
C ILE A 32 -50.03 50.07 7.84
N ALA A 33 -50.95 51.04 7.80
CA ALA A 33 -50.83 52.31 8.53
C ALA A 33 -49.51 53.09 8.28
N GLY A 34 -48.97 53.05 7.05
CA GLY A 34 -47.74 53.76 6.68
C GLY A 34 -46.44 53.02 6.98
N HIS A 35 -46.51 51.85 7.64
CA HIS A 35 -45.38 50.95 7.85
C HIS A 35 -45.51 49.74 6.92
N ALA A 36 -44.43 49.32 6.25
CA ALA A 36 -44.48 48.09 5.48
C ALA A 36 -44.24 46.88 6.38
N LYS A 37 -45.13 45.91 6.26
CA LYS A 37 -45.04 44.60 6.89
C LYS A 37 -44.66 43.58 5.83
N PHE A 38 -43.70 42.71 6.14
CA PHE A 38 -43.28 41.63 5.24
C PHE A 38 -43.82 40.32 5.78
N GLU A 39 -44.47 39.54 4.93
CA GLU A 39 -45.05 38.25 5.30
C GLU A 39 -44.63 37.18 4.29
N ALA A 40 -44.31 35.98 4.79
CA ALA A 40 -44.04 34.81 3.96
C ALA A 40 -45.32 33.97 3.84
N GLU A 41 -45.94 33.96 2.67
CA GLU A 41 -47.18 33.22 2.39
C GLU A 41 -46.91 32.00 1.50
N TYR A 42 -47.62 30.89 1.69
CA TYR A 42 -47.59 29.78 0.73
C TYR A 42 -48.38 30.15 -0.53
N VAL A 43 -47.69 30.14 -1.66
CA VAL A 43 -48.21 30.56 -2.95
C VAL A 43 -47.89 29.50 -3.99
N HIS A 44 -48.83 29.27 -4.92
CA HIS A 44 -48.59 28.41 -6.07
C HIS A 44 -47.59 29.11 -7.01
N PHE A 45 -46.36 28.62 -7.08
CA PHE A 45 -45.26 29.30 -7.79
C PHE A 45 -45.59 29.53 -9.28
N GLN A 46 -46.37 28.62 -9.90
CA GLN A 46 -46.77 28.72 -11.30
C GLN A 46 -47.84 29.78 -11.61
N GLU A 47 -48.54 30.34 -10.60
CA GLU A 47 -49.67 31.26 -10.84
C GLU A 47 -49.45 32.68 -10.33
N ARG A 48 -48.52 32.92 -9.37
CA ARG A 48 -48.49 34.22 -8.64
C ARG A 48 -47.12 34.79 -8.28
N CYS A 49 -46.02 34.06 -8.48
CA CYS A 49 -44.66 34.57 -8.23
C CYS A 49 -43.93 34.85 -9.55
N SER A 50 -44.14 36.04 -10.09
CA SER A 50 -43.53 36.55 -11.33
C SER A 50 -42.09 37.03 -11.12
N THR A 51 -41.77 37.53 -9.93
CA THR A 51 -40.47 38.19 -9.66
C THR A 51 -39.60 37.38 -8.71
N ILE A 52 -38.32 37.26 -9.07
CA ILE A 52 -37.31 36.56 -8.29
C ILE A 52 -36.10 37.45 -8.00
N LEU A 53 -35.56 37.37 -6.78
CA LEU A 53 -34.35 38.08 -6.38
C LEU A 53 -33.13 37.17 -6.48
N SER A 54 -32.05 37.71 -7.03
CA SER A 54 -30.75 37.04 -7.14
C SER A 54 -30.06 36.87 -5.79
N HIS A 55 -29.42 35.71 -5.57
CA HIS A 55 -28.66 35.37 -4.38
C HIS A 55 -27.26 35.99 -4.42
N THR A 56 -27.10 37.13 -3.75
CA THR A 56 -25.80 37.73 -3.40
C THR A 56 -26.00 38.64 -2.20
N TRP A 57 -25.57 38.16 -1.03
CA TRP A 57 -25.65 38.89 0.24
C TRP A 57 -24.25 39.26 0.70
N GLY A 58 -24.14 40.30 1.53
CA GLY A 58 -22.89 40.76 2.15
C GLY A 58 -22.38 39.76 3.19
N SER A 59 -22.01 40.25 4.37
CA SER A 59 -21.77 39.35 5.51
C SER A 59 -23.05 38.64 5.95
N ASP A 60 -22.94 37.54 6.71
CA ASP A 60 -24.11 36.78 7.21
C ASP A 60 -25.05 37.63 8.07
N LEU A 61 -24.53 38.69 8.68
CA LEU A 61 -25.30 39.65 9.48
C LEU A 61 -26.24 40.52 8.62
N GLU A 62 -26.01 40.57 7.31
CA GLU A 62 -26.84 41.30 6.34
C GLU A 62 -27.83 40.38 5.61
N GLU A 63 -27.68 39.05 5.70
CA GLU A 63 -28.60 38.11 5.07
C GLU A 63 -29.93 38.06 5.84
N ILE A 64 -31.04 38.34 5.16
CA ILE A 64 -32.39 38.22 5.73
C ILE A 64 -32.87 36.79 5.49
N THR A 65 -33.21 36.08 6.57
CA THR A 65 -33.67 34.69 6.52
C THR A 65 -35.18 34.56 6.65
N LEU A 66 -35.73 33.38 6.33
CA LEU A 66 -37.15 33.07 6.53
C LEU A 66 -37.61 33.34 7.98
N ARG A 67 -36.77 32.98 8.97
CA ARG A 67 -37.08 33.23 10.39
C ARG A 67 -37.12 34.73 10.70
N ASP A 68 -36.24 35.51 10.09
CA ASP A 68 -36.24 36.96 10.27
C ASP A 68 -37.53 37.56 9.72
N VAL A 69 -38.00 37.11 8.56
CA VAL A 69 -39.29 37.57 7.98
C VAL A 69 -40.47 37.14 8.87
N GLU A 70 -40.51 35.89 9.32
CA GLU A 70 -41.59 35.38 10.19
C GLU A 70 -41.65 36.10 11.55
N GLN A 71 -40.50 36.58 12.06
CA GLN A 71 -40.40 37.32 13.32
C GLN A 71 -40.50 38.84 13.15
N GLY A 72 -40.52 39.35 11.90
CA GLY A 72 -40.46 40.78 11.61
C GLY A 72 -39.10 41.44 11.84
N ASN A 73 -38.03 40.67 12.00
CA ASN A 73 -36.65 41.11 12.25
C ASN A 73 -35.89 41.46 10.96
N ILE A 74 -36.51 42.28 10.11
CA ILE A 74 -36.00 42.61 8.77
C ILE A 74 -34.98 43.76 8.76
N ASP A 75 -34.85 44.49 9.87
CA ASP A 75 -33.88 45.58 10.03
C ASP A 75 -32.49 45.03 10.34
N LYS A 76 -31.82 44.53 9.31
CA LYS A 76 -30.41 44.11 9.36
C LYS A 76 -29.48 45.28 9.04
N SER A 77 -28.29 45.25 9.64
CA SER A 77 -27.20 46.19 9.30
C SER A 77 -26.74 46.02 7.85
N GLY A 78 -26.03 47.03 7.31
CA GLY A 78 -25.42 46.95 5.98
C GLY A 78 -26.43 47.05 4.83
N ALA A 79 -26.18 46.32 3.73
CA ALA A 79 -26.98 46.42 2.51
C ALA A 79 -28.22 45.50 2.50
N GLY A 80 -28.38 44.64 3.52
CA GLY A 80 -29.40 43.60 3.59
C GLY A 80 -30.83 44.13 3.50
N SER A 81 -31.18 45.05 4.41
CA SER A 81 -32.50 45.70 4.46
C SER A 81 -32.79 46.46 3.18
N ALA A 82 -31.81 47.25 2.69
CA ALA A 82 -31.93 48.00 1.46
C ALA A 82 -32.20 47.10 0.24
N LYS A 83 -31.57 45.92 0.19
CA LYS A 83 -31.78 44.92 -0.87
C LYS A 83 -33.22 44.38 -0.87
N LEU A 84 -33.73 43.92 0.28
CA LEU A 84 -35.09 43.36 0.32
C LEU A 84 -36.16 44.42 0.04
N TRP A 85 -36.01 45.61 0.62
CA TRP A 85 -36.93 46.73 0.43
C TRP A 85 -36.97 47.21 -1.01
N GLY A 86 -35.81 47.49 -1.61
CA GLY A 86 -35.75 47.94 -3.00
C GLY A 86 -36.28 46.89 -3.97
N CYS A 87 -36.07 45.59 -3.68
CA CYS A 87 -36.65 44.52 -4.48
C CYS A 87 -38.18 44.52 -4.45
N CYS A 88 -38.80 44.67 -3.27
CA CYS A 88 -40.25 44.69 -3.15
C CYS A 88 -40.87 45.94 -3.77
N GLU A 89 -40.23 47.10 -3.60
CA GLU A 89 -40.68 48.34 -4.22
C GLU A 89 -40.58 48.29 -5.75
N GLN A 90 -39.47 47.77 -6.29
CA GLN A 90 -39.34 47.58 -7.73
C GLN A 90 -40.34 46.55 -8.28
N ALA A 91 -40.56 45.45 -7.56
CA ALA A 91 -41.55 44.45 -7.95
C ALA A 91 -42.96 45.04 -8.00
N ARG A 92 -43.30 45.90 -7.03
CA ARG A 92 -44.57 46.64 -6.99
C ARG A 92 -44.70 47.59 -8.19
N MET A 93 -43.64 48.31 -8.54
CA MET A 93 -43.61 49.17 -9.73
C MET A 93 -43.81 48.37 -11.02
N ASP A 94 -43.24 47.16 -11.09
CA ASP A 94 -43.38 46.24 -12.22
C ASP A 94 -44.70 45.44 -12.20
N GLY A 95 -45.61 45.73 -11.26
CA GLY A 95 -46.95 45.13 -11.16
C GLY A 95 -47.01 43.75 -10.49
N SER A 96 -45.93 43.34 -9.82
CA SER A 96 -45.85 42.05 -9.11
C SER A 96 -46.17 42.21 -7.63
N LYS A 97 -47.11 41.38 -7.13
CA LYS A 97 -47.53 41.40 -5.71
C LYS A 97 -46.61 40.56 -4.81
N TYR A 98 -45.98 39.54 -5.36
CA TYR A 98 -45.16 38.57 -4.63
C TYR A 98 -43.74 38.56 -5.20
N VAL A 99 -42.75 38.45 -4.31
CA VAL A 99 -41.35 38.26 -4.66
C VAL A 99 -40.85 36.96 -4.05
N TRP A 100 -40.13 36.18 -4.84
CA TRP A 100 -39.40 35.04 -4.32
C TRP A 100 -37.94 35.41 -4.01
N VAL A 101 -37.51 35.09 -2.80
CA VAL A 101 -36.15 35.29 -2.29
C VAL A 101 -35.71 34.01 -1.61
N ASP A 102 -34.67 33.35 -2.10
CA ASP A 102 -34.23 32.03 -1.63
C ASP A 102 -34.04 31.96 -0.11
N THR A 103 -33.40 32.98 0.47
CA THR A 103 -33.10 33.05 1.90
C THR A 103 -34.34 33.26 2.76
N CYS A 104 -35.37 33.89 2.21
CA CYS A 104 -36.63 34.21 2.90
C CYS A 104 -37.75 33.20 2.62
N CYS A 105 -37.63 32.40 1.55
CA CYS A 105 -38.71 31.55 1.05
C CYS A 105 -38.42 30.05 1.23
N ILE A 106 -37.16 29.66 1.45
CA ILE A 106 -36.78 28.27 1.67
C ILE A 106 -36.50 28.05 3.15
N ASN A 107 -37.15 27.07 3.75
CA ASN A 107 -36.81 26.62 5.10
C ASN A 107 -35.51 25.82 5.09
N LYS A 108 -34.38 26.51 5.26
CA LYS A 108 -33.05 25.87 5.35
C LYS A 108 -32.88 24.91 6.54
N SER A 109 -33.82 24.91 7.51
CA SER A 109 -33.82 23.95 8.63
C SER A 109 -34.48 22.62 8.28
N ASP A 110 -35.31 22.58 7.23
CA ASP A 110 -35.91 21.34 6.70
C ASP A 110 -35.03 20.81 5.57
N LEU A 111 -34.36 19.68 5.83
CA LEU A 111 -33.43 19.09 4.87
C LEU A 111 -34.13 18.55 3.61
N VAL A 112 -35.41 18.15 3.71
CA VAL A 112 -36.18 17.65 2.58
C VAL A 112 -36.54 18.83 1.67
N GLU A 113 -37.08 19.90 2.25
CA GLU A 113 -37.41 21.12 1.51
C GLU A 113 -36.14 21.73 0.88
N LEU A 114 -35.04 21.83 1.64
CA LEU A 114 -33.77 22.35 1.14
C LEU A 114 -33.22 21.52 -0.03
N SER A 115 -33.31 20.19 0.05
CA SER A 115 -32.87 19.30 -1.03
C SER A 115 -33.76 19.43 -2.28
N GLU A 116 -35.08 19.50 -2.12
CA GLU A 116 -36.01 19.75 -3.23
C GLU A 116 -35.72 21.10 -3.88
N ALA A 117 -35.45 22.12 -3.06
CA ALA A 117 -35.20 23.47 -3.52
C ALA A 117 -33.94 23.60 -4.35
N ILE A 118 -32.82 23.04 -3.86
CA ILE A 118 -31.55 23.04 -4.59
C ILE A 118 -31.70 22.35 -5.96
N ASN A 119 -32.36 21.19 -6.01
CA ASN A 119 -32.56 20.46 -7.27
C ASN A 119 -33.52 21.18 -8.24
N SER A 120 -34.32 22.14 -7.73
CA SER A 120 -35.33 22.86 -8.51
C SER A 120 -34.93 24.30 -8.87
N MET A 121 -33.81 24.80 -8.36
CA MET A 121 -33.43 26.21 -8.41
C MET A 121 -33.43 26.80 -9.83
N LEU A 122 -32.73 26.16 -10.79
CA LEU A 122 -32.71 26.61 -12.20
C LEU A 122 -34.11 26.69 -12.79
N ARG A 123 -34.97 25.72 -12.46
CA ARG A 123 -36.35 25.66 -12.98
C ARG A 123 -37.16 26.83 -12.47
N TRP A 124 -36.96 27.25 -11.22
CA TRP A 124 -37.63 28.41 -10.64
C TRP A 124 -37.15 29.71 -11.29
N TYR A 125 -35.84 29.91 -11.42
CA TYR A 125 -35.28 31.06 -12.15
C TYR A 125 -35.72 31.10 -13.61
N LYS A 126 -35.81 29.96 -14.31
CA LYS A 126 -36.29 29.87 -15.70
C LYS A 126 -37.77 30.22 -15.86
N LYS A 127 -38.60 29.95 -14.83
CA LYS A 127 -40.04 30.22 -14.85
C LYS A 127 -40.40 31.63 -14.37
N ALA A 128 -39.49 32.34 -13.70
CA ALA A 128 -39.71 33.71 -13.27
C ALA A 128 -39.86 34.64 -14.48
N SER A 129 -40.80 35.59 -14.43
CA SER A 129 -40.96 36.60 -15.48
C SER A 129 -39.84 37.63 -15.46
N VAL A 130 -39.29 37.92 -14.28
CA VAL A 130 -38.14 38.81 -14.12
C VAL A 130 -37.28 38.40 -12.93
N CYS A 131 -35.96 38.42 -13.12
CA CYS A 131 -34.96 38.31 -12.07
C CYS A 131 -34.31 39.68 -11.83
N TYR A 132 -34.18 40.08 -10.57
CA TYR A 132 -33.45 41.29 -10.17
C TYR A 132 -32.09 40.90 -9.57
N ALA A 133 -31.01 41.43 -10.13
CA ALA A 133 -29.66 41.33 -9.58
C ALA A 133 -29.24 42.66 -8.96
N TYR A 134 -29.31 42.75 -7.63
CA TYR A 134 -28.85 43.90 -6.87
C TYR A 134 -27.35 43.78 -6.57
N LEU A 135 -26.57 44.75 -7.05
CA LEU A 135 -25.12 44.79 -6.94
C LEU A 135 -24.71 45.86 -5.91
N SER A 136 -24.51 45.43 -4.67
CA SER A 136 -24.18 46.31 -3.54
C SER A 136 -22.85 47.06 -3.70
N ASP A 137 -21.97 46.56 -4.58
CA ASP A 137 -20.61 47.04 -4.85
C ASP A 137 -20.51 47.90 -6.12
N VAL A 138 -21.61 48.16 -6.81
CA VAL A 138 -21.63 48.92 -8.08
C VAL A 138 -22.44 50.21 -7.92
N PRO A 139 -21.82 51.40 -8.02
CA PRO A 139 -22.54 52.66 -7.97
C PRO A 139 -23.29 52.98 -9.28
N SER A 140 -24.40 53.70 -9.20
CA SER A 140 -25.24 54.05 -10.38
C SER A 140 -24.60 55.02 -11.37
N ASN A 141 -23.58 55.78 -10.96
CA ASN A 141 -22.96 56.82 -11.77
C ASN A 141 -21.89 56.30 -12.75
N GLN A 142 -21.63 54.99 -12.76
CA GLN A 142 -20.68 54.36 -13.67
C GLN A 142 -21.39 53.69 -14.83
N ASN A 143 -20.77 53.75 -16.02
CA ASN A 143 -21.26 53.02 -17.18
C ASN A 143 -20.70 51.59 -17.14
N PRO A 144 -21.56 50.54 -17.11
CA PRO A 144 -21.12 49.14 -17.10
C PRO A 144 -20.23 48.74 -18.29
N ARG A 145 -20.24 49.51 -19.39
CA ARG A 145 -19.43 49.22 -20.57
C ARG A 145 -17.96 49.60 -20.41
N ASP A 146 -17.64 50.52 -19.50
CA ASP A 146 -16.28 51.00 -19.29
C ASP A 146 -15.41 49.87 -18.72
N ASP A 147 -14.16 49.75 -19.20
CA ASP A 147 -13.27 48.63 -18.87
C ASP A 147 -12.87 48.58 -17.38
N SER A 148 -12.82 49.72 -16.71
CA SER A 148 -12.52 49.86 -15.28
C SER A 148 -13.76 49.99 -14.39
N SER A 149 -14.95 49.75 -14.93
CA SER A 149 -16.20 49.88 -14.15
C SER A 149 -16.29 48.85 -13.02
N HIS A 150 -16.84 49.24 -11.87
CA HIS A 150 -17.12 48.31 -10.77
C HIS A 150 -18.09 47.21 -11.16
N PHE A 151 -18.91 47.41 -12.20
CA PHE A 151 -19.75 46.36 -12.75
C PHE A 151 -18.93 45.15 -13.19
N ARG A 152 -17.81 45.36 -13.89
CA ARG A 152 -16.94 44.28 -14.38
C ARG A 152 -16.21 43.55 -13.26
N ALA A 153 -15.91 44.27 -12.17
CA ALA A 153 -15.26 43.74 -10.98
C ALA A 153 -16.25 43.31 -9.89
N SER A 154 -17.56 43.27 -10.19
CA SER A 154 -18.55 42.98 -9.17
C SER A 154 -18.45 41.54 -8.71
N ARG A 155 -18.45 41.35 -7.38
CA ARG A 155 -18.42 40.04 -6.72
C ARG A 155 -19.56 39.13 -7.16
N TRP A 156 -20.65 39.69 -7.71
CA TRP A 156 -21.79 38.92 -8.22
C TRP A 156 -21.39 37.94 -9.31
N PHE A 157 -20.45 38.31 -10.19
CA PHE A 157 -19.95 37.42 -11.25
C PHE A 157 -19.06 36.29 -10.73
N GLU A 158 -18.52 36.44 -9.53
CA GLU A 158 -17.64 35.46 -8.87
C GLU A 158 -18.41 34.46 -7.99
N ARG A 159 -19.72 34.63 -7.78
CA ARG A 159 -20.52 33.73 -6.94
C ARG A 159 -21.01 32.51 -7.74
N GLY A 160 -20.94 31.31 -7.17
CA GLY A 160 -21.38 30.08 -7.83
C GLY A 160 -22.86 30.08 -8.24
N TRP A 161 -23.77 30.32 -7.28
CA TRP A 161 -25.22 30.28 -7.50
C TRP A 161 -25.72 31.29 -8.53
N THR A 162 -25.08 32.45 -8.66
CA THR A 162 -25.47 33.48 -9.63
C THR A 162 -25.33 33.03 -11.08
N LEU A 163 -24.69 31.87 -11.36
CA LEU A 163 -24.56 31.35 -12.72
C LEU A 163 -25.91 30.86 -13.23
N GLN A 164 -26.66 30.15 -12.40
CA GLN A 164 -28.02 29.75 -12.71
C GLN A 164 -28.92 30.98 -12.88
N GLU A 165 -28.72 31.99 -12.04
CA GLU A 165 -29.48 33.24 -12.05
C GLU A 165 -29.19 34.11 -13.26
N LEU A 166 -27.98 33.99 -13.82
CA LEU A 166 -27.60 34.62 -15.08
C LEU A 166 -28.22 33.89 -16.29
N LEU A 167 -28.09 32.57 -16.31
CA LEU A 167 -28.41 31.76 -17.49
C LEU A 167 -29.89 31.43 -17.61
N ALA A 168 -30.58 31.15 -16.49
CA ALA A 168 -31.92 30.59 -16.52
C ALA A 168 -33.05 31.59 -16.82
N PRO A 169 -33.10 32.79 -16.20
CA PRO A 169 -34.19 33.72 -16.44
C PRO A 169 -34.16 34.27 -17.87
N GLU A 170 -35.33 34.40 -18.49
CA GLU A 170 -35.47 35.07 -19.78
C GLU A 170 -35.12 36.56 -19.65
N ARG A 171 -35.61 37.21 -18.58
CA ARG A 171 -35.35 38.61 -18.26
C ARG A 171 -34.61 38.75 -16.93
N LEU A 172 -33.39 39.28 -16.99
CA LEU A 172 -32.57 39.64 -15.83
C LEU A 172 -32.20 41.13 -15.92
N VAL A 173 -32.44 41.87 -14.84
CA VAL A 173 -32.14 43.31 -14.71
C VAL A 173 -31.12 43.52 -13.59
N PHE A 174 -30.04 44.23 -13.89
CA PHE A 174 -29.02 44.60 -12.91
C PHE A 174 -29.34 45.96 -12.29
N TYR A 175 -29.21 46.06 -10.97
CA TYR A 175 -29.41 47.25 -10.18
C TYR A 175 -28.15 47.61 -9.40
N SER A 176 -27.85 48.89 -9.31
CA SER A 176 -26.74 49.44 -8.51
C SER A 176 -27.02 49.40 -7.01
N SER A 177 -26.04 49.80 -6.20
CA SER A 177 -26.12 49.91 -4.74
C SER A 177 -27.19 50.90 -4.24
N ASP A 178 -27.64 51.82 -5.09
CA ASP A 178 -28.73 52.76 -4.86
C ASP A 178 -30.02 52.38 -5.63
N TRP A 179 -30.16 51.11 -6.04
CA TRP A 179 -31.34 50.58 -6.74
C TRP A 179 -31.69 51.28 -8.06
N ARG A 180 -30.69 51.81 -8.77
CA ARG A 180 -30.86 52.33 -10.14
C ARG A 180 -30.61 51.22 -11.17
N PRO A 181 -31.41 51.14 -12.24
CA PRO A 181 -31.20 50.13 -13.28
C PRO A 181 -29.90 50.41 -14.05
N LEU A 182 -28.98 49.44 -14.04
CA LEU A 182 -27.72 49.47 -14.79
C LEU A 182 -27.88 48.93 -16.21
N GLY A 183 -28.88 48.07 -16.42
CA GLY A 183 -29.21 47.48 -17.71
C GLY A 183 -29.71 46.04 -17.59
N THR A 184 -30.17 45.49 -18.70
CA THR A 184 -30.60 44.09 -18.79
C THR A 184 -29.47 43.17 -19.24
N LYS A 185 -29.55 41.88 -18.91
CA LYS A 185 -28.66 40.83 -19.43
C LYS A 185 -28.51 40.89 -20.96
N THR A 186 -29.60 41.11 -21.68
CA THR A 186 -29.60 41.18 -23.15
C THR A 186 -28.87 42.42 -23.67
N GLN A 187 -29.07 43.58 -23.04
CA GLN A 187 -28.39 44.83 -23.42
C GLN A 187 -26.90 44.83 -23.09
N LEU A 188 -26.51 44.14 -22.02
CA LEU A 188 -25.14 44.05 -21.53
C LEU A 188 -24.45 42.75 -21.97
N SER A 189 -25.04 41.95 -22.87
CA SER A 189 -24.53 40.62 -23.21
C SER A 189 -23.08 40.61 -23.70
N ALA A 190 -22.65 41.67 -24.40
CA ALA A 190 -21.26 41.82 -24.86
C ALA A 190 -20.29 42.06 -23.69
N VAL A 191 -20.69 42.88 -22.72
CA VAL A 191 -19.92 43.12 -21.49
C VAL A 191 -19.87 41.86 -20.66
N ILE A 192 -21.01 41.20 -20.44
CA ILE A 192 -21.11 39.97 -19.66
C ILE A 192 -20.31 38.82 -20.31
N GLU A 193 -20.33 38.69 -21.63
CA GLU A 193 -19.49 37.73 -22.35
C GLU A 193 -18.00 38.01 -22.11
N SER A 194 -17.57 39.28 -22.12
CA SER A 194 -16.17 39.62 -21.83
C SER A 194 -15.75 39.31 -20.39
N ILE A 195 -16.67 39.41 -19.43
CA ILE A 195 -16.42 39.08 -18.02
C ILE A 195 -16.40 37.57 -17.82
N THR A 196 -17.42 36.87 -18.32
CA THR A 196 -17.73 35.47 -17.96
C THR A 196 -17.23 34.44 -18.97
N GLY A 197 -16.92 34.87 -20.20
CA GLY A 197 -16.62 33.98 -21.32
C GLY A 197 -17.83 33.20 -21.86
N ILE A 198 -19.05 33.50 -21.41
CA ILE A 198 -20.28 32.83 -21.87
C ILE A 198 -20.73 33.46 -23.20
N PRO A 199 -20.89 32.68 -24.29
CA PRO A 199 -21.28 33.23 -25.58
C PRO A 199 -22.64 33.95 -25.53
N ARG A 200 -22.76 35.05 -26.27
CA ARG A 200 -23.97 35.90 -26.29
C ARG A 200 -25.26 35.13 -26.57
N LEU A 201 -25.19 34.09 -27.41
CA LEU A 201 -26.35 33.30 -27.79
C LEU A 201 -26.96 32.53 -26.60
N PHE A 202 -26.12 32.05 -25.67
CA PHE A 202 -26.58 31.43 -24.42
C PHE A 202 -27.08 32.49 -23.43
N LEU A 203 -26.38 33.62 -23.29
CA LEU A 203 -26.82 34.72 -22.42
C LEU A 203 -28.19 35.25 -22.82
N LYS A 204 -28.47 35.34 -24.13
CA LYS A 204 -29.76 35.77 -24.68
C LYS A 204 -30.84 34.68 -24.67
N GLY A 205 -30.52 33.46 -24.26
CA GLY A 205 -31.46 32.33 -24.25
C GLY A 205 -31.86 31.83 -25.65
N ILE A 206 -31.09 32.18 -26.69
CA ILE A 206 -31.34 31.72 -28.07
C ILE A 206 -30.93 30.25 -28.20
N ASN A 207 -29.78 29.89 -27.63
CA ASN A 207 -29.33 28.50 -27.57
C ASN A 207 -29.73 27.87 -26.23
N ASP A 208 -30.20 26.62 -26.26
CA ASP A 208 -30.45 25.84 -25.04
C ASP A 208 -29.13 25.47 -24.37
N LEU A 209 -29.06 25.53 -23.04
CA LEU A 209 -27.84 25.24 -22.29
C LEU A 209 -27.28 23.84 -22.57
N ARG A 210 -28.13 22.86 -22.91
CA ARG A 210 -27.70 21.48 -23.22
C ARG A 210 -26.99 21.36 -24.57
N SER A 211 -27.11 22.36 -25.45
CA SER A 211 -26.38 22.37 -26.72
C SER A 211 -24.92 22.77 -26.54
N ALA A 212 -24.56 23.41 -25.42
CA ALA A 212 -23.17 23.64 -25.05
C ALA A 212 -22.51 22.33 -24.59
N SER A 213 -21.24 22.18 -24.93
CA SER A 213 -20.46 21.05 -24.45
C SER A 213 -20.37 21.03 -22.92
N VAL A 214 -20.04 19.87 -22.37
CA VAL A 214 -19.77 19.75 -20.93
C VAL A 214 -18.61 20.66 -20.52
N ALA A 215 -17.54 20.71 -21.31
CA ALA A 215 -16.40 21.59 -21.06
C ALA A 215 -16.78 23.07 -21.04
N GLN A 216 -17.62 23.54 -21.97
CA GLN A 216 -18.10 24.92 -22.01
C GLN A 216 -18.88 25.26 -20.74
N ARG A 217 -19.83 24.41 -20.36
CA ARG A 217 -20.64 24.61 -19.15
C ARG A 217 -19.80 24.62 -17.88
N MET A 218 -18.80 23.74 -17.78
CA MET A 218 -17.85 23.76 -16.66
C MET A 218 -16.99 25.04 -16.66
N ALA A 219 -16.54 25.49 -17.83
CA ALA A 219 -15.74 26.70 -17.96
C ALA A 219 -16.49 27.96 -17.52
N TRP A 220 -17.81 28.03 -17.73
CA TRP A 220 -18.66 29.14 -17.25
C TRP A 220 -18.69 29.29 -15.72
N ALA A 221 -18.36 28.21 -15.01
CA ALA A 221 -18.27 28.16 -13.55
C ALA A 221 -16.84 28.25 -13.02
N ALA A 222 -15.82 28.28 -13.89
CA ALA A 222 -14.43 28.12 -13.50
C ALA A 222 -13.87 29.25 -12.62
N GLN A 223 -14.42 30.46 -12.75
CA GLN A 223 -14.00 31.65 -11.99
C GLN A 223 -14.96 31.97 -10.83
N ARG A 224 -15.76 30.99 -10.40
CA ARG A 224 -16.79 31.18 -9.38
C ARG A 224 -16.46 30.42 -8.11
N ASP A 225 -16.82 31.01 -6.98
CA ASP A 225 -16.61 30.48 -5.64
C ASP A 225 -17.91 30.44 -4.82
N THR A 226 -17.93 29.60 -3.80
CA THR A 226 -19.09 29.33 -2.95
C THR A 226 -18.68 29.23 -1.49
N LYS A 227 -19.53 29.76 -0.60
CA LYS A 227 -19.27 29.76 0.86
C LYS A 227 -19.09 28.34 1.42
N ARG A 228 -19.97 27.41 1.05
CA ARG A 228 -19.78 25.97 1.33
C ARG A 228 -19.09 25.35 0.13
N LYS A 229 -18.08 24.50 0.36
CA LYS A 229 -17.29 23.92 -0.72
C LYS A 229 -18.13 23.00 -1.63
N GLU A 230 -19.12 22.31 -1.06
CA GLU A 230 -20.04 21.42 -1.78
C GLU A 230 -20.97 22.17 -2.74
N ASP A 231 -21.31 23.42 -2.43
CA ASP A 231 -22.18 24.24 -3.27
C ASP A 231 -21.56 24.55 -4.64
N LEU A 232 -20.24 24.40 -4.81
CA LEU A 232 -19.56 24.50 -6.09
C LEU A 232 -20.06 23.42 -7.08
N ALA A 233 -20.46 22.25 -6.56
CA ALA A 233 -21.12 21.20 -7.35
C ALA A 233 -22.63 21.43 -7.43
N TYR A 234 -23.27 21.76 -6.30
CA TYR A 234 -24.73 21.89 -6.25
C TYR A 234 -25.28 23.07 -7.07
N CYS A 235 -24.50 24.15 -7.22
CA CYS A 235 -24.87 25.27 -8.08
C CYS A 235 -24.81 24.92 -9.59
N LEU A 236 -24.37 23.72 -9.97
CA LEU A 236 -24.31 23.27 -11.36
C LEU A 236 -25.41 22.28 -11.75
N LEU A 237 -26.17 21.74 -10.79
CA LEU A 237 -27.16 20.69 -11.04
C LEU A 237 -28.14 21.05 -12.14
N GLY A 238 -28.75 22.24 -12.04
CA GLY A 238 -29.70 22.69 -13.05
C GLY A 238 -29.07 22.90 -14.43
N ILE A 239 -27.84 23.43 -14.50
CA ILE A 239 -27.11 23.68 -15.76
C ILE A 239 -26.81 22.38 -16.51
N PHE A 240 -26.55 21.30 -15.76
CA PHE A 240 -26.37 19.96 -16.32
C PHE A 240 -27.67 19.15 -16.42
N GLY A 241 -28.75 19.59 -15.77
CA GLY A 241 -30.03 18.88 -15.75
C GLY A 241 -30.03 17.65 -14.85
N ILE A 242 -29.23 17.66 -13.77
CA ILE A 242 -29.01 16.54 -12.86
C ILE A 242 -29.81 16.72 -11.58
N THR A 243 -30.18 15.60 -10.97
CA THR A 243 -30.75 15.55 -9.62
C THR A 243 -29.93 14.60 -8.76
N MET A 244 -29.47 15.05 -7.60
CA MET A 244 -28.68 14.23 -6.68
C MET A 244 -28.94 14.66 -5.22
N PRO A 245 -28.72 13.78 -4.21
CA PRO A 245 -28.89 14.15 -2.80
C PRO A 245 -27.90 15.22 -2.32
N MET A 246 -28.31 16.11 -1.42
CA MET A 246 -27.41 17.08 -0.76
C MET A 246 -26.75 16.44 0.46
N LEU A 247 -25.43 16.23 0.41
CA LEU A 247 -24.63 15.65 1.48
C LEU A 247 -23.61 16.70 1.97
N TYR A 248 -24.08 17.64 2.80
CA TYR A 248 -23.18 18.63 3.40
C TYR A 248 -22.23 17.95 4.41
N GLY A 249 -20.92 18.19 4.28
CA GLY A 249 -19.88 17.51 5.05
C GLY A 249 -19.09 16.46 4.24
N GLU A 250 -19.52 16.12 3.02
CA GLU A 250 -18.75 15.22 2.13
C GLU A 250 -17.49 15.89 1.54
N GLY A 251 -17.43 17.22 1.58
CA GLY A 251 -16.34 18.02 1.01
C GLY A 251 -16.53 18.34 -0.47
N GLY A 252 -16.14 19.55 -0.88
CA GLY A 252 -16.42 20.08 -2.23
C GLY A 252 -15.92 19.22 -3.38
N SER A 253 -14.69 18.68 -3.28
CA SER A 253 -14.13 17.81 -4.31
C SER A 253 -14.90 16.50 -4.46
N GLN A 254 -15.42 15.92 -3.37
CA GLN A 254 -16.22 14.69 -3.44
C GLN A 254 -17.60 14.96 -4.04
N ALA A 255 -18.25 16.06 -3.62
CA ALA A 255 -19.50 16.52 -4.22
C ALA A 255 -19.35 16.75 -5.74
N PHE A 256 -18.23 17.36 -6.16
CA PHE A 256 -17.93 17.61 -7.56
C PHE A 256 -17.61 16.33 -8.35
N VAL A 257 -16.88 15.38 -7.77
CA VAL A 257 -16.69 14.04 -8.36
C VAL A 257 -18.03 13.33 -8.53
N ARG A 258 -18.95 13.44 -7.57
CA ARG A 258 -20.28 12.85 -7.62
C ARG A 258 -21.13 13.48 -8.74
N LEU A 259 -21.10 14.81 -8.87
CA LEU A 259 -21.71 15.53 -10.00
C LEU A 259 -21.19 15.00 -11.34
N GLN A 260 -19.86 14.91 -11.49
CA GLN A 260 -19.23 14.44 -12.72
C GLN A 260 -19.65 13.02 -13.10
N LYS A 261 -19.79 12.12 -12.11
CA LYS A 261 -20.31 10.76 -12.30
C LYS A 261 -21.76 10.76 -12.78
N GLU A 262 -22.62 11.61 -12.22
CA GLU A 262 -24.01 11.74 -12.67
C GLU A 262 -24.09 12.32 -14.09
N ILE A 263 -23.23 13.30 -14.45
CA ILE A 263 -23.12 13.82 -15.83
C ILE A 263 -22.81 12.68 -16.81
N MET A 264 -21.80 11.86 -16.49
CA MET A 264 -21.33 10.78 -17.37
C MET A 264 -22.31 9.63 -17.54
N ARG A 265 -23.35 9.51 -16.69
CA ARG A 265 -24.43 8.52 -16.89
C ARG A 265 -25.28 8.83 -18.12
N ASP A 266 -25.54 10.12 -18.36
CA ASP A 266 -26.50 10.57 -19.36
C ASP A 266 -25.84 11.24 -20.58
N THR A 267 -24.51 11.40 -20.58
CA THR A 267 -23.76 12.02 -21.69
C THR A 267 -22.64 11.15 -22.23
N LYS A 268 -22.40 11.27 -23.54
CA LYS A 268 -21.24 10.70 -24.24
C LYS A 268 -20.24 11.77 -24.70
N ASP A 269 -20.35 12.98 -24.15
CA ASP A 269 -19.53 14.11 -24.52
C ASP A 269 -18.10 13.97 -23.95
N HIS A 270 -17.13 13.66 -24.80
CA HIS A 270 -15.71 13.53 -24.41
C HIS A 270 -15.11 14.84 -23.87
N SER A 271 -15.74 16.00 -24.10
CA SER A 271 -15.29 17.27 -23.51
C SER A 271 -15.34 17.26 -21.98
N MET A 272 -16.05 16.31 -21.37
CA MET A 272 -15.98 15.98 -19.94
C MET A 272 -14.54 15.75 -19.43
N LEU A 273 -13.64 15.24 -20.28
CA LEU A 273 -12.25 14.94 -19.93
C LEU A 273 -11.27 16.04 -20.36
N ALA A 274 -11.77 17.12 -20.98
CA ALA A 274 -10.95 18.20 -21.56
C ALA A 274 -10.49 19.25 -20.53
N TRP A 275 -10.48 18.93 -19.24
CA TRP A 275 -9.96 19.81 -18.19
C TRP A 275 -8.43 19.89 -18.24
N GLY A 276 -7.84 20.91 -17.63
CA GLY A 276 -6.40 21.12 -17.54
C GLY A 276 -5.74 21.51 -18.87
N LEU A 277 -6.46 22.13 -19.81
CA LEU A 277 -5.90 22.54 -21.10
C LEU A 277 -4.88 23.68 -20.92
N GLY A 278 -3.61 23.44 -21.27
CA GLY A 278 -2.52 24.42 -21.16
C GLY A 278 -2.59 25.45 -22.30
N GLY A 279 -2.49 26.74 -21.98
CA GLY A 279 -2.37 27.80 -22.99
C GLY A 279 -1.12 27.58 -23.87
N ARG A 280 -1.20 27.92 -25.16
CA ARG A 280 -0.08 27.81 -26.10
C ARG A 280 1.14 28.58 -25.55
N GLY A 281 2.19 27.85 -25.18
CA GLY A 281 3.53 28.40 -24.89
C GLY A 281 3.70 28.99 -23.49
N SER A 282 4.09 28.19 -22.51
CA SER A 282 4.84 28.67 -21.35
C SER A 282 5.79 27.58 -20.89
N SER A 283 7.08 27.93 -20.89
CA SER A 283 8.20 27.11 -20.47
C SER A 283 7.99 26.64 -19.03
N ALA A 284 8.23 25.35 -18.81
CA ALA A 284 8.21 24.72 -17.50
C ALA A 284 9.31 25.33 -16.62
N ASN A 285 8.97 26.33 -15.80
CA ASN A 285 9.78 26.74 -14.66
C ASN A 285 8.89 27.33 -13.56
N GLY A 286 8.82 26.61 -12.45
CA GLY A 286 8.13 27.00 -11.22
C GLY A 286 6.72 26.42 -11.09
N MET A 287 6.60 25.22 -10.51
CA MET A 287 5.31 24.61 -10.21
C MET A 287 5.27 24.10 -8.77
N THR A 288 4.38 24.70 -7.99
CA THR A 288 3.93 24.25 -6.67
C THR A 288 3.32 22.85 -6.78
N ARG A 289 3.75 21.94 -5.90
CA ARG A 289 3.31 20.54 -5.86
C ARG A 289 1.87 20.43 -5.36
N SER A 290 0.93 20.16 -6.26
CA SER A 290 -0.44 19.74 -5.95
C SER A 290 -0.57 18.23 -6.13
N THR A 291 -1.17 17.55 -5.15
CA THR A 291 -1.30 16.08 -5.04
C THR A 291 -2.41 15.52 -5.93
N ALA A 292 -2.10 14.47 -6.71
CA ALA A 292 -2.97 13.48 -7.39
C ALA A 292 -4.27 14.00 -8.04
N THR A 293 -4.35 13.98 -9.38
CA THR A 293 -5.64 14.13 -10.08
C THR A 293 -6.11 12.79 -10.62
N GLY A 294 -7.36 12.46 -10.37
CA GLY A 294 -8.04 11.33 -10.99
C GLY A 294 -8.27 11.54 -12.48
N PHE A 295 -9.01 10.64 -13.13
CA PHE A 295 -9.49 10.90 -14.50
C PHE A 295 -10.56 12.01 -14.56
N LEU A 296 -11.11 12.41 -13.41
CA LEU A 296 -12.08 13.50 -13.25
C LEU A 296 -11.39 14.77 -12.71
N ALA A 297 -11.93 15.93 -13.05
CA ALA A 297 -11.47 17.22 -12.54
C ALA A 297 -11.73 17.35 -11.03
N ALA A 298 -10.93 18.16 -10.34
CA ALA A 298 -11.12 18.44 -8.91
C ALA A 298 -12.14 19.56 -8.67
N ALA A 299 -12.23 20.51 -9.61
CA ALA A 299 -13.16 21.64 -9.56
C ALA A 299 -13.46 22.19 -10.97
N PRO A 300 -14.52 23.01 -11.16
CA PRO A 300 -14.78 23.71 -12.42
C PRO A 300 -13.61 24.58 -12.90
N SER A 301 -12.78 25.10 -11.99
CA SER A 301 -11.59 25.89 -12.30
C SER A 301 -10.62 25.17 -13.25
N ASP A 302 -10.58 23.83 -13.21
CA ASP A 302 -9.76 23.02 -14.11
C ASP A 302 -10.18 23.16 -15.58
N PHE A 303 -11.41 23.65 -15.86
CA PHE A 303 -11.92 23.88 -17.21
C PHE A 303 -11.74 25.32 -17.72
N THR A 304 -11.03 26.21 -17.01
CA THR A 304 -10.88 27.64 -17.38
C THR A 304 -10.50 27.90 -18.85
N ASN A 305 -9.66 27.03 -19.42
CA ASN A 305 -9.16 27.14 -20.80
C ASN A 305 -9.99 26.34 -21.82
N SER A 306 -11.09 25.73 -21.40
CA SER A 306 -11.91 24.82 -22.23
C SER A 306 -13.17 25.47 -22.79
N ARG A 307 -13.26 26.80 -22.71
CA ARG A 307 -14.44 27.60 -23.11
C ARG A 307 -14.83 27.50 -24.58
N SER A 308 -13.90 27.11 -25.45
CA SER A 308 -14.13 26.95 -26.89
C SER A 308 -14.14 25.48 -27.32
N ILE A 309 -14.08 24.53 -26.37
CA ILE A 309 -14.01 23.12 -26.70
C ILE A 309 -15.42 22.57 -26.93
N VAL A 310 -15.67 22.03 -28.12
CA VAL A 310 -16.94 21.43 -28.54
C VAL A 310 -16.73 19.98 -28.99
N PRO A 311 -17.72 19.08 -28.81
CA PRO A 311 -17.63 17.71 -29.33
C PRO A 311 -17.58 17.70 -30.87
N ARG A 312 -16.86 16.74 -31.45
CA ARG A 312 -16.79 16.52 -32.90
C ARG A 312 -17.76 15.41 -33.31
N ASP A 313 -18.49 15.61 -34.41
CA ASP A 313 -19.47 14.72 -35.07
C ASP A 313 -20.30 13.78 -34.16
N GLN A 314 -21.61 14.03 -34.09
CA GLN A 314 -22.59 13.23 -33.34
C GLN A 314 -23.15 12.04 -34.14
N SER A 315 -22.60 11.73 -35.32
CA SER A 315 -23.11 10.66 -36.17
C SER A 315 -23.12 9.31 -35.43
N ALA A 316 -24.33 8.77 -35.27
CA ALA A 316 -24.70 7.70 -34.34
C ALA A 316 -24.06 6.31 -34.58
N ARG A 317 -23.05 6.19 -35.46
CA ARG A 317 -22.47 4.90 -35.84
C ARG A 317 -21.29 4.44 -34.97
N TYR A 318 -20.69 5.32 -34.16
CA TYR A 318 -19.45 5.00 -33.41
C TYR A 318 -19.28 5.73 -32.06
N LEU A 319 -20.34 5.84 -31.25
CA LEU A 319 -20.26 6.43 -29.90
C LEU A 319 -20.10 5.36 -28.83
N ASP A 320 -18.85 4.95 -28.60
CA ASP A 320 -18.42 4.21 -27.40
C ASP A 320 -18.79 5.00 -26.13
N ALA A 321 -19.31 4.29 -25.13
CA ALA A 321 -19.78 4.90 -23.90
C ALA A 321 -18.60 5.31 -22.98
N LEU A 322 -18.74 6.44 -22.28
CA LEU A 322 -17.90 6.80 -21.15
C LEU A 322 -18.39 6.02 -19.92
N GLU A 323 -17.79 4.87 -19.63
CA GLU A 323 -18.25 3.99 -18.56
C GLU A 323 -17.31 4.01 -17.37
N ILE A 324 -17.84 4.33 -16.18
CA ILE A 324 -17.09 4.21 -14.94
C ILE A 324 -17.45 2.88 -14.29
N SER A 325 -16.48 1.98 -14.16
CA SER A 325 -16.65 0.69 -13.49
C SER A 325 -15.41 0.35 -12.65
N GLY A 326 -15.60 -0.22 -11.46
CA GLY A 326 -14.48 -0.70 -10.63
C GLY A 326 -13.42 0.35 -10.23
N GLY A 327 -13.72 1.65 -10.33
CA GLY A 327 -12.77 2.73 -10.06
C GLY A 327 -11.91 3.17 -11.26
N SER A 328 -12.18 2.66 -12.46
CA SER A 328 -11.58 3.08 -13.72
C SER A 328 -12.63 3.64 -14.70
N LEU A 329 -12.17 4.47 -15.62
CA LEU A 329 -12.94 5.00 -16.74
C LEU A 329 -12.59 4.21 -18.00
N SER A 330 -13.56 3.51 -18.57
CA SER A 330 -13.45 2.92 -19.90
C SER A 330 -13.81 3.97 -20.95
N VAL A 331 -12.91 4.22 -21.89
CA VAL A 331 -13.11 5.18 -23.00
C VAL A 331 -12.37 4.72 -24.24
N SER A 332 -12.96 4.92 -25.42
CA SER A 332 -12.29 4.62 -26.69
C SER A 332 -11.64 5.87 -27.27
N LEU A 333 -10.31 5.83 -27.40
CA LEU A 333 -9.51 6.95 -27.90
C LEU A 333 -8.57 6.49 -29.02
N SER A 334 -8.24 7.41 -29.92
CA SER A 334 -7.09 7.23 -30.81
C SER A 334 -5.82 7.60 -30.03
N LEU A 335 -4.86 6.68 -29.98
CA LEU A 335 -3.61 6.87 -29.23
C LEU A 335 -2.50 7.28 -30.19
N THR A 336 -1.80 8.36 -29.86
CA THR A 336 -0.61 8.82 -30.57
C THR A 336 0.58 8.82 -29.62
N GLU A 337 1.71 8.22 -30.03
CA GLU A 337 2.95 8.29 -29.25
C GLU A 337 3.67 9.61 -29.53
N ALA A 338 3.95 10.38 -28.47
CA ALA A 338 4.85 11.52 -28.50
C ALA A 338 6.14 11.17 -27.74
N SER A 339 7.22 11.91 -27.99
CA SER A 339 8.57 11.68 -27.45
C SER A 339 8.67 11.60 -25.91
N ASP A 340 7.63 12.03 -25.18
CA ASP A 340 7.58 12.17 -23.73
C ASP A 340 6.34 11.56 -23.05
N ALA A 341 5.27 11.21 -23.79
CA ALA A 341 4.06 10.56 -23.26
C ALA A 341 3.15 9.97 -24.36
N THR A 342 2.34 8.95 -24.03
CA THR A 342 1.21 8.54 -24.88
C THR A 342 0.11 9.58 -24.78
N ILE A 343 -0.50 9.98 -25.90
CA ILE A 343 -1.60 10.96 -25.90
C ILE A 343 -2.86 10.29 -26.46
N GLY A 344 -3.94 10.33 -25.69
CA GLY A 344 -5.26 9.91 -26.14
C GLY A 344 -6.03 11.09 -26.72
N LEU A 345 -6.43 11.03 -27.98
CA LEU A 345 -7.21 12.06 -28.65
C LEU A 345 -8.70 11.92 -28.30
N LEU A 346 -9.24 12.93 -27.63
CA LEU A 346 -10.66 13.07 -27.34
C LEU A 346 -11.44 13.46 -28.60
N ASN A 347 -12.69 13.05 -28.68
CA ASN A 347 -13.60 13.43 -29.76
C ASN A 347 -14.19 14.84 -29.54
N CYS A 348 -13.33 15.80 -29.22
CA CYS A 348 -13.68 17.20 -28.98
C CYS A 348 -12.48 18.10 -29.31
N GLY A 349 -12.72 19.38 -29.61
CA GLY A 349 -11.69 20.34 -29.96
C GLY A 349 -12.21 21.76 -30.08
N PRO A 350 -11.36 22.73 -30.44
CA PRO A 350 -11.75 24.14 -30.57
C PRO A 350 -12.87 24.32 -31.61
N GLU A 351 -13.90 25.07 -31.26
CA GLU A 351 -15.06 25.38 -32.11
C GLU A 351 -14.61 25.95 -33.47
N ASP A 352 -13.67 26.88 -33.46
CA ASP A 352 -13.21 27.60 -34.64
C ASP A 352 -12.12 26.90 -35.47
N ASP A 353 -11.54 25.79 -34.97
CA ASP A 353 -10.46 25.07 -35.69
C ASP A 353 -10.62 23.56 -35.60
N THR A 354 -11.25 22.99 -36.64
CA THR A 354 -11.53 21.55 -36.76
C THR A 354 -10.29 20.69 -36.97
N ARG A 355 -9.15 21.30 -37.30
CA ARG A 355 -7.87 20.58 -37.49
C ARG A 355 -7.27 20.11 -36.18
N TYR A 356 -7.75 20.62 -35.04
CA TYR A 356 -7.24 20.25 -33.72
C TYR A 356 -8.29 19.50 -32.90
N ALA A 357 -7.81 18.50 -32.16
CA ALA A 357 -8.53 17.80 -31.12
C ALA A 357 -7.83 17.98 -29.76
N VAL A 358 -8.57 17.77 -28.67
CA VAL A 358 -7.99 17.75 -27.32
C VAL A 358 -7.30 16.40 -27.09
N GLY A 359 -5.99 16.43 -26.86
CA GLY A 359 -5.22 15.29 -26.41
C GLY A 359 -5.08 15.29 -24.88
N ILE A 360 -5.39 14.16 -24.25
CA ILE A 360 -5.08 13.91 -22.84
C ILE A 360 -3.77 13.11 -22.75
N PRO A 361 -2.76 13.59 -21.98
CA PRO A 361 -1.59 12.79 -21.66
C PRO A 361 -1.99 11.54 -20.88
N LEU A 362 -1.40 10.41 -21.24
CA LEU A 362 -1.65 9.10 -20.67
C LEU A 362 -0.32 8.41 -20.42
N THR A 363 -0.17 7.82 -19.23
CA THR A 363 0.96 6.97 -18.88
C THR A 363 0.45 5.56 -18.70
N LYS A 364 1.07 4.60 -19.38
CA LYS A 364 0.69 3.20 -19.26
C LYS A 364 1.15 2.66 -17.90
N VAL A 365 0.26 1.98 -17.16
CA VAL A 365 0.50 1.57 -15.77
C VAL A 365 1.55 0.45 -15.66
N VAL A 366 1.73 -0.36 -16.71
CA VAL A 366 2.76 -1.41 -16.79
C VAL A 366 3.27 -1.50 -18.23
N LEU A 367 4.58 -1.68 -18.42
CA LEU A 367 5.17 -2.10 -19.70
C LEU A 367 4.73 -3.55 -20.01
N GLY A 368 3.52 -3.71 -20.59
CA GLY A 368 2.88 -5.00 -20.93
C GLY A 368 1.48 -4.83 -21.56
N GLU A 369 0.83 -5.93 -21.96
CA GLU A 369 -0.39 -5.96 -22.83
C GLU A 369 -1.68 -5.31 -22.29
N SER A 370 -1.73 -4.82 -21.04
CA SER A 370 -2.94 -4.17 -20.51
C SER A 370 -3.13 -2.76 -21.10
N ASP A 371 -4.31 -2.47 -21.67
CA ASP A 371 -4.76 -1.12 -22.09
C ASP A 371 -5.18 -0.23 -20.93
N THR A 372 -4.41 -0.30 -19.85
CA THR A 372 -4.63 0.45 -18.61
C THR A 372 -3.66 1.62 -18.54
N TYR A 373 -4.23 2.81 -18.39
CA TYR A 373 -3.53 4.08 -18.37
C TYR A 373 -3.90 4.87 -17.12
N ILE A 374 -3.05 5.82 -16.75
CA ILE A 374 -3.35 6.88 -15.80
C ILE A 374 -3.13 8.22 -16.49
N ARG A 375 -3.83 9.25 -16.02
CA ARG A 375 -3.55 10.63 -16.41
C ARG A 375 -2.43 11.16 -15.50
N PRO A 376 -1.22 11.46 -16.01
CA PRO A 376 -0.10 11.84 -15.17
C PRO A 376 -0.29 13.25 -14.57
N VAL A 377 0.10 13.40 -13.31
CA VAL A 377 -0.02 14.66 -12.56
C VAL A 377 0.95 15.70 -13.13
N GLY A 378 0.49 16.94 -13.32
CA GLY A 378 1.32 18.03 -13.84
C GLY A 378 1.43 18.08 -15.36
N TYR A 379 0.81 17.14 -16.09
CA TYR A 379 0.76 17.14 -17.55
C TYR A 379 -0.60 17.65 -18.04
N PRO A 380 -0.70 18.91 -18.50
CA PRO A 380 -1.96 19.48 -18.95
C PRO A 380 -2.47 18.79 -20.22
N SER A 381 -3.78 18.85 -20.45
CA SER A 381 -4.33 18.55 -21.78
C SER A 381 -3.74 19.50 -22.81
N VAL A 382 -3.58 19.02 -24.03
CA VAL A 382 -2.95 19.77 -25.13
C VAL A 382 -3.79 19.69 -26.39
N LEU A 383 -3.72 20.71 -27.26
CA LEU A 383 -4.32 20.64 -28.58
C LEU A 383 -3.39 19.92 -29.54
N ARG A 384 -3.88 18.87 -30.21
CA ARG A 384 -3.13 18.08 -31.19
C ARG A 384 -3.78 18.15 -32.56
N PRO A 385 -3.00 18.28 -33.65
CA PRO A 385 -3.53 18.19 -35.01
C PRO A 385 -4.14 16.80 -35.23
N VAL A 386 -5.32 16.76 -35.85
CA VAL A 386 -5.98 15.52 -36.28
C VAL A 386 -5.38 15.12 -37.63
N THR A 387 -4.72 13.97 -37.71
CA THR A 387 -4.12 13.47 -38.96
C THR A 387 -5.02 12.41 -39.59
N THR A 388 -5.05 12.32 -40.93
CA THR A 388 -5.84 11.30 -41.66
C THR A 388 -5.40 9.85 -41.40
N SER A 389 -4.23 9.68 -40.77
CA SER A 389 -3.66 8.40 -40.31
C SER A 389 -3.91 8.08 -38.84
N ASP A 390 -4.67 8.91 -38.10
CA ASP A 390 -4.99 8.66 -36.69
C ASP A 390 -5.74 7.32 -36.57
N GLY A 391 -4.99 6.30 -36.15
CA GLY A 391 -5.32 4.88 -36.31
C GLY A 391 -6.58 4.39 -35.60
N LEU A 392 -6.73 3.06 -35.61
CA LEU A 392 -7.83 2.32 -34.99
C LEU A 392 -8.09 2.82 -33.57
N ARG A 393 -9.32 3.30 -33.28
CA ARG A 393 -9.71 3.67 -31.91
C ARG A 393 -9.54 2.45 -31.00
N LYS A 394 -8.81 2.64 -29.90
CA LYS A 394 -8.58 1.59 -28.90
C LYS A 394 -9.40 1.89 -27.66
N ARG A 395 -10.13 0.89 -27.17
CA ARG A 395 -10.77 0.98 -25.86
C ARG A 395 -9.71 0.86 -24.78
N ILE A 396 -9.58 1.90 -23.97
CA ILE A 396 -8.61 1.97 -22.87
C ILE A 396 -9.33 2.11 -21.54
N HIS A 397 -8.65 1.76 -20.46
CA HIS A 397 -9.09 1.96 -19.08
C HIS A 397 -8.20 3.00 -18.41
N VAL A 398 -8.74 4.16 -18.07
CA VAL A 398 -8.04 5.20 -17.32
C VAL A 398 -8.35 5.02 -15.83
N GLU A 399 -7.37 4.58 -15.05
CA GLU A 399 -7.56 4.41 -13.61
C GLU A 399 -7.60 5.74 -12.89
N ASN A 400 -8.42 5.82 -11.84
CA ASN A 400 -8.36 6.95 -10.92
C ASN A 400 -6.99 6.89 -10.21
N GLY A 401 -6.17 7.94 -10.34
CA GLY A 401 -4.82 8.04 -9.75
C GLY A 401 -4.77 7.89 -8.21
N THR A 402 -5.90 7.63 -7.55
CA THR A 402 -5.96 7.15 -6.17
C THR A 402 -5.35 5.76 -5.97
N ARG A 403 -5.01 5.01 -7.04
CA ARG A 403 -4.26 3.76 -6.91
C ARG A 403 -2.74 3.86 -7.07
N LEU A 404 -2.16 4.99 -7.49
CA LEU A 404 -0.70 5.11 -7.60
C LEU A 404 -0.18 6.53 -7.32
N SER A 405 0.73 6.59 -6.34
CA SER A 405 1.80 7.59 -6.11
C SER A 405 1.42 9.05 -5.83
N SER A 406 1.56 9.43 -4.57
CA SER A 406 2.18 10.70 -4.20
C SER A 406 3.46 10.92 -5.02
N GLN A 407 3.45 11.86 -5.96
CA GLN A 407 4.69 12.47 -6.45
C GLN A 407 4.47 13.98 -6.70
N GLY A 408 4.08 14.71 -5.66
CA GLY A 408 5.02 15.74 -5.20
C GLY A 408 6.03 15.00 -4.34
N SER A 409 7.34 15.31 -4.39
CA SER A 409 8.38 14.54 -3.65
C SER A 409 7.77 14.02 -2.37
N GLU A 410 7.60 12.71 -2.26
CA GLU A 410 6.73 12.16 -1.21
C GLU A 410 7.22 12.76 0.09
N GLN A 411 6.45 13.68 0.69
CA GLN A 411 6.90 14.30 1.90
C GLN A 411 6.37 13.41 3.00
N LEU A 412 7.27 12.63 3.59
CA LEU A 412 6.99 11.82 4.75
C LEU A 412 6.53 12.72 5.87
N ARG A 413 5.42 12.36 6.51
CA ARG A 413 4.90 13.10 7.67
C ARG A 413 4.95 12.21 8.89
N TRP A 414 5.59 12.69 9.94
CA TRP A 414 5.60 12.05 11.25
C TRP A 414 4.73 12.86 12.19
N ILE A 415 3.70 12.25 12.76
CA ILE A 415 2.80 12.89 13.72
C ILE A 415 3.27 12.48 15.11
N TYR A 416 3.24 13.42 16.06
CA TYR A 416 3.45 13.16 17.46
C TYR A 416 2.38 13.89 18.29
N GLU A 417 2.10 13.42 19.50
CA GLU A 417 1.15 14.05 20.42
C GLU A 417 1.91 14.44 21.68
N ASP A 418 1.95 15.73 22.02
CA ASP A 418 2.71 16.26 23.16
C ASP A 418 2.33 15.56 24.48
N ASP A 419 1.05 15.24 24.67
CA ASP A 419 0.53 14.57 25.87
C ASP A 419 1.20 13.18 26.08
N ASN A 420 1.46 12.41 25.02
CA ASN A 420 2.07 11.08 25.13
C ASN A 420 3.54 11.16 25.61
N PHE A 421 4.27 12.22 25.27
CA PHE A 421 5.64 12.42 25.74
C PHE A 421 5.65 12.96 27.18
N ALA A 422 4.72 13.88 27.50
CA ALA A 422 4.57 14.44 28.83
C ALA A 422 4.19 13.39 29.88
N GLU A 423 3.34 12.40 29.54
CA GLU A 423 2.93 11.31 30.42
C GLU A 423 4.09 10.47 30.97
N ILE A 424 5.19 10.35 30.21
CA ILE A 424 6.41 9.62 30.60
C ILE A 424 7.58 10.56 30.92
N HIS A 425 7.29 11.83 31.23
CA HIS A 425 8.26 12.84 31.64
C HIS A 425 9.34 13.17 30.60
N LEU A 426 8.97 13.14 29.31
CA LEU A 426 9.82 13.57 28.19
C LEU A 426 9.28 14.84 27.54
N GLU A 427 10.18 15.70 27.10
CA GLU A 427 9.88 16.87 26.27
C GLU A 427 10.68 16.83 24.98
N LEU A 428 10.02 17.12 23.86
CA LEU A 428 10.65 17.27 22.55
C LEU A 428 11.22 18.69 22.43
N VAL A 429 12.53 18.82 22.60
CA VAL A 429 13.19 20.13 22.79
C VAL A 429 13.82 20.69 21.51
N GLU A 430 14.30 19.83 20.61
CA GLU A 430 15.05 20.26 19.42
C GLU A 430 14.90 19.25 18.27
N VAL A 431 14.81 19.77 17.03
CA VAL A 431 14.69 18.97 15.80
C VAL A 431 15.64 19.49 14.73
N VAL A 432 16.40 18.60 14.07
CA VAL A 432 17.29 18.93 12.95
C VAL A 432 16.89 18.13 11.69
N PRO A 433 16.72 18.78 10.52
CA PRO A 433 16.83 20.23 10.31
C PRO A 433 15.60 20.98 10.85
N HIS A 434 15.82 22.16 11.46
CA HIS A 434 14.75 22.94 12.10
C HIS A 434 13.56 23.28 11.18
N SER A 435 13.79 23.40 9.87
CA SER A 435 12.74 23.63 8.86
C SER A 435 11.76 22.46 8.71
N SER A 436 12.07 21.30 9.28
CA SER A 436 11.22 20.10 9.25
C SER A 436 10.19 20.06 10.37
N TRP A 437 10.27 20.96 11.35
CA TRP A 437 9.42 20.94 12.55
C TRP A 437 8.28 21.95 12.45
N ASP A 438 7.05 21.46 12.25
CA ASP A 438 5.82 22.25 12.38
C ASP A 438 5.25 22.06 13.80
N LYS A 439 5.76 22.86 14.74
CA LYS A 439 5.39 22.78 16.17
C LYS A 439 3.90 23.08 16.41
N GLU A 440 3.29 23.97 15.63
CA GLU A 440 1.86 24.31 15.79
C GLU A 440 0.94 23.15 15.42
N ARG A 441 1.37 22.28 14.50
CA ARG A 441 0.58 21.15 14.02
C ARG A 441 0.99 19.80 14.62
N ALA A 442 2.04 19.78 15.45
CA ALA A 442 2.67 18.56 15.98
C ALA A 442 3.05 17.57 14.86
N VAL A 443 3.68 18.09 13.80
CA VAL A 443 4.09 17.30 12.62
C VAL A 443 5.55 17.57 12.25
N LEU A 444 6.26 16.52 11.88
CA LEU A 444 7.60 16.56 11.30
C LEU A 444 7.57 16.15 9.82
N LEU A 445 8.24 16.93 8.96
CA LEU A 445 8.19 16.77 7.51
C LEU A 445 9.56 16.39 6.94
N SER A 446 9.69 15.23 6.28
CA SER A 446 10.91 14.83 5.58
C SER A 446 10.66 14.64 4.08
N ALA A 447 11.61 15.06 3.25
CA ALA A 447 11.54 14.86 1.81
C ALA A 447 11.99 13.43 1.44
N LEU A 448 11.18 12.68 0.70
CA LEU A 448 11.57 11.40 0.12
C LEU A 448 12.29 11.62 -1.21
N GLN A 449 13.44 10.97 -1.36
CA GLN A 449 14.19 10.88 -2.60
C GLN A 449 13.50 9.89 -3.56
N PRO A 450 13.76 9.97 -4.88
CA PRO A 450 13.16 9.08 -5.88
C PRO A 450 13.41 7.59 -5.65
N ASN A 451 14.43 7.24 -4.86
CA ASN A 451 14.79 5.88 -4.44
C ASN A 451 14.09 5.43 -3.14
N GLY A 452 13.05 6.15 -2.69
CA GLY A 452 12.24 5.85 -1.52
C GLY A 452 12.94 6.01 -0.16
N SER A 453 14.17 6.54 -0.13
CA SER A 453 14.87 6.91 1.11
C SER A 453 14.57 8.37 1.50
N SER A 454 14.60 8.70 2.80
CA SER A 454 14.56 10.10 3.22
C SER A 454 15.83 10.82 2.78
N ALA A 455 15.71 12.00 2.17
CA ALA A 455 16.84 12.82 1.71
C ALA A 455 17.87 13.09 2.82
N HIS A 456 17.36 13.37 4.02
CA HIS A 456 18.09 13.48 5.28
C HIS A 456 17.15 12.94 6.38
N PRO A 457 17.62 12.05 7.27
CA PRO A 457 16.80 11.60 8.40
C PRO A 457 16.54 12.77 9.36
N ILE A 458 15.39 12.76 10.04
CA ILE A 458 15.05 13.78 11.03
C ILE A 458 15.62 13.35 12.37
N ILE A 459 16.39 14.23 13.01
CA ILE A 459 16.93 14.01 14.35
C ILE A 459 16.08 14.78 15.34
N ILE A 460 15.67 14.11 16.41
CA ILE A 460 14.88 14.68 17.47
C ILE A 460 15.62 14.47 18.79
N ARG A 461 15.75 15.54 19.56
CA ARG A 461 16.25 15.49 20.93
C ARG A 461 15.08 15.47 21.89
N LEU A 462 15.03 14.42 22.71
CA LEU A 462 14.04 14.24 23.76
C LEU A 462 14.73 14.41 25.12
N GLN A 463 14.35 15.45 25.85
CA GLN A 463 14.91 15.75 27.16
C GLN A 463 14.02 15.16 28.24
N HIS A 464 14.63 14.46 29.19
CA HIS A 464 13.93 13.95 30.36
C HIS A 464 13.87 15.04 31.45
N ALA A 465 12.81 15.06 32.26
CA ALA A 465 12.60 16.09 33.28
C ALA A 465 13.70 16.19 34.35
N GLU A 466 14.47 15.12 34.58
CA GLU A 466 15.54 15.06 35.58
C GLU A 466 16.83 15.76 35.12
N ASN A 467 17.21 16.88 35.76
CA ASN A 467 18.28 17.80 35.33
C ASN A 467 19.68 17.20 35.08
N HIS A 468 19.96 15.98 35.54
CA HIS A 468 21.27 15.32 35.40
C HIS A 468 21.24 14.04 34.53
N SER A 469 20.12 13.73 33.87
CA SER A 469 20.04 12.55 32.99
C SER A 469 20.71 12.82 31.63
N GLN A 470 21.14 11.76 30.96
CA GLN A 470 21.40 11.84 29.52
C GLN A 470 20.08 12.05 28.76
N ASP A 471 20.15 12.77 27.64
CA ASP A 471 19.01 12.99 26.75
C ASP A 471 18.90 11.83 25.76
N PHE A 472 17.69 11.60 25.24
CA PHE A 472 17.49 10.64 24.17
C PHE A 472 17.58 11.32 22.81
N ILE A 473 18.22 10.65 21.87
CA ILE A 473 18.24 11.02 20.46
C ILE A 473 17.41 10.01 19.68
N LEU A 474 16.34 10.50 19.08
CA LEU A 474 15.48 9.74 18.18
C LEU A 474 15.79 10.14 16.73
N VAL A 475 16.25 9.18 15.93
CA VAL A 475 16.50 9.37 14.52
C VAL A 475 15.38 8.71 13.73
N LEU A 476 14.66 9.49 12.94
CA LEU A 476 13.56 9.02 12.09
C LEU A 476 14.06 8.85 10.66
N GLY A 477 14.26 7.59 10.29
CA GLY A 477 14.57 7.17 8.93
C GLY A 477 13.44 6.33 8.33
N VAL A 478 13.54 6.11 7.02
CA VAL A 478 12.72 5.12 6.33
C VAL A 478 13.55 4.23 5.42
N GLU A 479 13.10 2.99 5.26
CA GLU A 479 13.64 2.07 4.25
C GLU A 479 12.56 1.70 3.24
N GLN A 480 12.91 1.73 1.94
CA GLN A 480 12.01 1.28 0.88
C GLN A 480 12.17 -0.24 0.69
N ARG A 481 11.11 -0.99 0.97
CA ARG A 481 11.02 -2.43 0.67
C ARG A 481 10.00 -2.64 -0.43
N GLY A 482 10.46 -2.56 -1.68
CA GLY A 482 9.61 -2.66 -2.87
C GLY A 482 8.66 -1.46 -2.99
N ALA A 483 7.35 -1.69 -2.89
CA ALA A 483 6.32 -0.64 -3.01
C ALA A 483 5.92 0.01 -1.67
N TYR A 484 6.49 -0.44 -0.54
CA TYR A 484 6.16 0.05 0.79
C TYR A 484 7.35 0.76 1.43
N ILE A 485 7.05 1.83 2.18
CA ILE A 485 8.02 2.56 2.99
C ILE A 485 7.85 2.10 4.43
N GLU A 486 8.90 1.54 5.03
CA GLU A 486 8.93 1.11 6.43
C GLU A 486 9.61 2.21 7.26
N ALA A 487 8.99 2.62 8.37
CA ALA A 487 9.60 3.53 9.32
C ALA A 487 10.64 2.77 10.16
N CYS A 488 11.86 3.28 10.18
CA CYS A 488 12.97 2.73 10.94
C CYS A 488 13.41 3.76 12.00
N PRO A 489 12.67 3.90 13.12
CA PRO A 489 13.12 4.74 14.22
C PRO A 489 14.31 4.08 14.91
N SER A 490 15.35 4.87 15.17
CA SER A 490 16.51 4.44 15.95
C SER A 490 16.66 5.34 17.18
N LEU A 491 16.88 4.73 18.33
CA LEU A 491 16.99 5.42 19.61
C LEU A 491 18.38 5.26 20.22
N ALA A 492 18.92 6.32 20.79
CA ALA A 492 20.21 6.34 21.47
C ALA A 492 20.22 7.40 22.59
N ILE A 493 21.29 7.45 23.38
CA ILE A 493 21.48 8.47 24.41
C ILE A 493 22.65 9.40 24.07
N CYS A 494 22.59 10.64 24.56
CA CYS A 494 23.68 11.60 24.46
C CYS A 494 23.81 12.48 25.72
N SER A 495 24.99 13.03 25.94
CA SER A 495 25.20 14.06 26.97
C SER A 495 24.36 15.31 26.69
N ARG A 496 23.86 15.97 27.75
CA ARG A 496 23.10 17.21 27.65
C ARG A 496 23.90 18.36 27.01
N ASP A 497 25.22 18.33 27.14
CA ASP A 497 26.09 19.40 26.61
C ASP A 497 26.47 19.18 25.13
N ALA A 498 26.01 18.09 24.50
CA ALA A 498 26.30 17.79 23.10
C ALA A 498 25.46 18.68 22.15
N SER A 499 26.10 19.27 21.15
CA SER A 499 25.43 20.02 20.06
C SER A 499 24.74 19.07 19.08
N LEU A 500 23.46 19.30 18.82
CA LEU A 500 22.67 18.49 17.88
C LEU A 500 23.11 18.69 16.42
N GLU A 501 23.61 19.89 16.09
CA GLU A 501 24.18 20.21 14.77
C GLU A 501 25.52 19.47 14.55
N GLY A 502 26.39 19.43 15.57
CA GLY A 502 27.63 18.64 15.53
C GLY A 502 27.39 17.13 15.49
N LEU A 503 26.26 16.66 16.04
CA LEU A 503 25.80 15.28 15.93
C LEU A 503 25.27 14.96 14.52
N ALA A 504 24.58 15.91 13.88
CA ALA A 504 24.04 15.78 12.53
C ALA A 504 25.13 15.62 11.45
N GLU A 505 26.30 16.24 11.63
CA GLU A 505 27.43 16.11 10.69
C GLU A 505 28.04 14.69 10.66
N LYS A 506 27.90 13.92 11.74
CA LYS A 506 28.44 12.55 11.89
C LYS A 506 27.36 11.47 11.90
N LEU A 507 26.14 11.85 11.54
CA LEU A 507 24.93 11.06 11.56
C LEU A 507 24.94 9.77 10.72
N PRO A 508 25.61 9.68 9.55
CA PRO A 508 25.66 8.44 8.78
C PRO A 508 26.34 7.28 9.52
N HIS A 509 27.29 7.57 10.41
CA HIS A 509 27.95 6.56 11.24
C HIS A 509 27.09 6.16 12.45
N VAL A 510 26.40 7.13 13.05
CA VAL A 510 25.50 6.93 14.19
C VAL A 510 24.25 6.13 13.78
N THR A 511 23.61 6.51 12.68
CA THR A 511 22.39 5.88 12.17
C THR A 511 22.63 4.43 11.74
N ARG A 512 23.86 4.09 11.31
CA ARG A 512 24.27 2.74 10.88
C ARG A 512 24.63 1.79 12.02
N LYS A 513 25.03 2.30 13.19
CA LYS A 513 25.19 1.49 14.42
C LYS A 513 23.90 1.36 15.21
N ALA A 514 23.09 2.42 15.25
CA ALA A 514 21.79 2.42 15.92
C ALA A 514 20.67 1.79 15.08
N SER A 515 20.90 1.52 13.79
CA SER A 515 19.95 0.81 12.92
C SER A 515 19.71 -0.59 13.48
N SER A 516 18.50 -0.79 14.03
CA SER A 516 17.93 -1.97 14.74
C SER A 516 17.55 -1.69 16.20
N MET A 517 18.07 -0.63 16.82
CA MET A 517 17.77 -0.30 18.22
C MET A 517 16.54 0.57 18.35
N LYS A 518 15.42 -0.05 18.71
CA LYS A 518 14.15 0.63 18.96
C LYS A 518 13.95 1.07 20.41
N ALA A 519 14.90 0.71 21.29
CA ALA A 519 14.85 1.01 22.71
C ALA A 519 16.23 1.43 23.25
N ALA A 520 16.23 2.29 24.26
CA ALA A 520 17.42 2.79 24.93
C ALA A 520 17.11 3.09 26.41
N SER A 521 18.12 3.03 27.28
CA SER A 521 17.98 3.45 28.68
C SER A 521 18.98 4.54 29.04
N ASN A 522 18.50 5.63 29.63
CA ASN A 522 19.37 6.66 30.21
C ASN A 522 19.61 6.44 31.72
N GLY A 523 19.25 5.25 32.24
CA GLY A 523 19.31 4.89 33.66
C GLY A 523 18.13 5.36 34.51
N PHE A 524 17.32 6.31 34.02
CA PHE A 524 16.11 6.80 34.70
C PHE A 524 14.84 6.32 34.01
N LEU A 525 14.85 6.28 32.68
CA LEU A 525 13.77 5.81 31.83
C LEU A 525 14.32 4.77 30.85
N ASN A 526 13.63 3.64 30.74
CA ASN A 526 13.85 2.68 29.65
C ASN A 526 12.80 3.02 28.58
N LEU A 527 13.22 3.58 27.46
CA LEU A 527 12.34 4.11 26.44
C LEU A 527 12.34 3.20 25.22
N GLN A 528 11.15 2.85 24.74
CA GLN A 528 10.93 2.28 23.41
C GLN A 528 10.11 3.25 22.57
N VAL A 529 10.43 3.37 21.28
CA VAL A 529 9.63 4.18 20.35
C VAL A 529 9.00 3.28 19.30
N MET A 530 7.68 3.34 19.22
CA MET A 530 6.88 2.64 18.23
C MET A 530 6.39 3.60 17.16
N THR A 531 6.41 3.16 15.91
CA THR A 531 5.91 3.91 14.77
C THR A 531 4.77 3.15 14.12
N GLU A 532 3.58 3.72 14.15
CA GLU A 532 2.39 3.10 13.54
C GLU A 532 2.14 3.71 12.16
N PRO A 533 2.22 2.91 11.07
CA PRO A 533 1.88 3.40 9.75
C PRO A 533 0.38 3.66 9.66
N MET A 534 0.00 4.85 9.20
CA MET A 534 -1.40 5.20 9.03
C MET A 534 -1.93 4.63 7.70
N PRO A 535 -3.11 3.95 7.68
CA PRO A 535 -3.62 3.31 6.47
C PRO A 535 -3.77 4.27 5.29
N GLY A 536 -3.08 3.98 4.18
CA GLY A 536 -3.30 4.62 2.89
C GLY A 536 -2.59 5.96 2.64
N ARG A 537 -1.59 6.36 3.45
CA ARG A 537 -0.76 7.57 3.23
C ARG A 537 0.68 7.36 3.74
N SER A 538 1.68 8.07 3.19
CA SER A 538 3.09 8.11 3.68
C SER A 538 3.21 8.88 5.00
N MET A 539 2.52 8.41 6.04
CA MET A 539 2.40 9.05 7.35
C MET A 539 2.62 8.04 8.48
N PHE A 540 3.36 8.44 9.51
CA PHE A 540 3.67 7.61 10.67
C PHE A 540 3.32 8.33 11.97
N ASN A 541 2.70 7.64 12.93
CA ASN A 541 2.49 8.18 14.28
C ASN A 541 3.64 7.73 15.19
N ILE A 542 4.25 8.66 15.93
CA ILE A 542 5.33 8.39 16.89
C ILE A 542 4.70 8.19 18.27
N ARG A 543 4.89 7.00 18.84
CA ARG A 543 4.43 6.68 20.19
C ARG A 543 5.61 6.28 21.07
N PRO A 544 5.95 7.08 22.09
CA PRO A 544 6.93 6.67 23.07
C PRO A 544 6.27 5.78 24.15
N GLU A 545 6.95 4.72 24.57
CA GLU A 545 6.48 3.78 25.57
C GLU A 545 7.57 3.49 26.61
N ALA A 546 7.21 3.57 27.89
CA ALA A 546 8.12 3.27 28.99
C ALA A 546 8.18 1.75 29.22
N MET A 547 9.38 1.20 29.17
CA MET A 547 9.63 -0.23 29.42
C MET A 547 9.91 -0.50 30.90
N LEU A 548 9.41 -1.63 31.39
CA LEU A 548 9.65 -2.11 32.76
C LEU A 548 11.10 -2.55 32.99
N TYR A 549 11.80 -3.01 31.94
CA TYR A 549 13.16 -3.53 32.01
C TYR A 549 14.08 -2.79 31.02
N PRO A 550 15.37 -2.61 31.34
CA PRO A 550 16.32 -1.97 30.45
C PRO A 550 16.59 -2.85 29.21
N PRO A 551 16.82 -2.26 28.03
CA PRO A 551 17.16 -3.01 26.82
C PRO A 551 18.56 -3.61 26.92
N ASP A 552 18.78 -4.73 26.21
CA ASP A 552 20.04 -5.49 26.24
C ASP A 552 21.26 -4.66 25.84
N VAL A 553 21.06 -3.67 24.97
CA VAL A 553 22.12 -2.78 24.48
C VAL A 553 21.59 -1.35 24.39
N THR A 554 22.38 -0.39 24.88
CA THR A 554 22.14 1.05 24.71
C THR A 554 23.40 1.70 24.16
N ILE A 555 23.23 2.53 23.12
CA ILE A 555 24.33 3.26 22.48
C ILE A 555 24.40 4.68 23.04
N ASP A 556 25.56 5.06 23.57
CA ASP A 556 25.90 6.45 23.92
C ASP A 556 26.71 7.08 22.78
N ILE A 557 26.06 7.99 22.05
CA ILE A 557 26.65 8.63 20.87
C ILE A 557 27.82 9.54 21.25
N THR A 558 27.82 10.08 22.47
CA THR A 558 28.90 10.96 22.98
C THR A 558 30.25 10.25 22.96
N ASN A 559 30.26 8.94 23.26
CA ASN A 559 31.47 8.12 23.31
C ASN A 559 31.95 7.69 21.92
N GLU A 560 31.04 7.41 20.98
CA GLU A 560 31.38 7.02 19.60
C GLU A 560 32.03 8.19 18.83
N LEU A 561 31.66 9.43 19.12
CA LEU A 561 32.23 10.63 18.51
C LEU A 561 33.71 10.87 18.85
N GLN A 562 34.24 10.22 19.90
CA GLN A 562 35.63 10.33 20.34
C GLN A 562 36.59 9.35 19.64
N LYS A 563 36.09 8.44 18.78
CA LYS A 563 36.93 7.42 18.09
C LYS A 563 37.70 8.01 16.89
N PRO A 564 38.97 7.63 16.65
CA PRO A 564 39.80 8.17 15.58
C PRO A 564 39.38 7.71 14.17
N HIS A 565 39.47 8.61 13.18
CA HIS A 565 38.95 8.43 11.80
C HIS A 565 39.40 7.15 11.07
N ARG A 566 40.62 6.66 11.31
CA ARG A 566 41.14 5.45 10.64
C ARG A 566 40.42 4.16 11.07
N THR A 567 39.84 4.14 12.27
CA THR A 567 39.03 3.00 12.74
C THR A 567 37.68 2.95 12.02
N LEU A 568 37.14 4.11 11.64
CA LEU A 568 35.87 4.25 10.91
C LEU A 568 36.03 3.87 9.42
N GLU A 569 37.17 4.20 8.79
CA GLU A 569 37.46 3.82 7.39
C GLU A 569 37.60 2.30 7.20
N ILE A 570 38.10 1.58 8.21
CA ILE A 570 38.29 0.12 8.13
C ILE A 570 36.98 -0.64 8.37
N GLU A 571 36.12 -0.16 9.29
CA GLU A 571 34.75 -0.68 9.47
C GLU A 571 33.91 -0.49 8.18
N GLU A 572 34.17 0.59 7.41
CA GLU A 572 33.49 0.88 6.15
C GLU A 572 33.90 -0.03 4.99
N ILE A 573 35.14 -0.53 4.98
CA ILE A 573 35.63 -1.50 3.98
C ILE A 573 35.02 -2.88 4.22
N LEU A 574 34.92 -3.32 5.48
CA LEU A 574 34.33 -4.60 5.87
C LEU A 574 32.83 -4.66 5.52
N HIS A 575 32.10 -3.56 5.77
CA HIS A 575 30.67 -3.47 5.47
C HIS A 575 30.36 -3.40 3.96
N ARG A 576 31.34 -2.99 3.14
CA ARG A 576 31.24 -3.04 1.66
C ARG A 576 31.32 -4.46 1.11
N GLU A 577 32.01 -5.38 1.79
CA GLU A 577 32.11 -6.78 1.36
C GLU A 577 30.83 -7.59 1.66
N GLU A 578 30.11 -7.29 2.75
CA GLU A 578 28.78 -7.88 3.04
C GLU A 578 27.74 -7.55 1.96
N ARG A 579 27.84 -6.36 1.33
CA ARG A 579 26.93 -5.92 0.26
C ARG A 579 27.18 -6.59 -1.09
N TRP A 580 28.34 -7.22 -1.31
CA TRP A 580 28.60 -7.98 -2.53
C TRP A 580 28.04 -9.39 -2.48
N ALA A 581 27.72 -9.91 -1.29
CA ALA A 581 26.95 -11.15 -1.15
C ALA A 581 25.47 -10.98 -1.61
N GLU A 582 24.96 -9.74 -1.67
CA GLU A 582 23.58 -9.44 -2.11
C GLU A 582 23.43 -9.25 -3.65
N LEU A 583 24.52 -9.27 -4.42
CA LEU A 583 24.51 -9.09 -5.89
C LEU A 583 24.61 -10.42 -6.66
N GLU A 584 23.85 -11.42 -6.24
CA GLU A 584 23.86 -12.79 -6.77
C GLU A 584 23.00 -12.98 -8.03
N GLN A 585 23.01 -12.01 -8.96
CA GLN A 585 22.24 -12.09 -10.24
C GLN A 585 22.96 -11.48 -11.45
N ILE A 586 24.28 -11.59 -11.54
CA ILE A 586 25.01 -11.27 -12.78
C ILE A 586 25.80 -12.51 -13.22
N ASP A 587 25.61 -12.86 -14.49
CA ASP A 587 26.17 -14.02 -15.20
C ASP A 587 27.69 -14.12 -15.04
N TYR A 588 28.19 -15.28 -14.62
CA TYR A 588 29.60 -15.50 -14.25
C TYR A 588 30.45 -15.94 -15.46
N ASP A 589 31.53 -15.20 -15.72
CA ASP A 589 32.70 -15.58 -16.51
C ASP A 589 33.87 -16.00 -15.59
N GLU A 590 34.70 -16.98 -16.02
CA GLU A 590 35.79 -17.60 -15.22
C GLU A 590 36.78 -16.59 -14.61
N GLU A 591 36.87 -15.37 -15.16
CA GLU A 591 37.79 -14.32 -14.69
C GLU A 591 37.36 -13.71 -13.34
N THR A 592 36.07 -13.73 -13.00
CA THR A 592 35.56 -13.23 -11.71
C THR A 592 35.74 -14.21 -10.55
N TYR A 593 35.90 -15.51 -10.82
CA TYR A 593 36.15 -16.53 -9.77
C TYR A 593 37.56 -16.41 -9.16
N GLU A 594 38.59 -16.16 -9.98
CA GLU A 594 39.94 -15.87 -9.47
C GLU A 594 40.02 -14.52 -8.74
N LEU A 595 39.26 -13.51 -9.17
CA LEU A 595 39.16 -12.23 -8.45
C LEU A 595 38.52 -12.41 -7.06
N LYS A 596 37.43 -13.20 -6.93
CA LYS A 596 36.78 -13.51 -5.65
C LYS A 596 37.73 -14.21 -4.66
N ARG A 597 38.65 -15.06 -5.17
CA ARG A 597 39.69 -15.74 -4.37
C ARG A 597 40.82 -14.80 -3.92
N ILE A 598 41.19 -13.82 -4.75
CA ILE A 598 42.31 -12.90 -4.50
C ILE A 598 41.93 -11.75 -3.55
N CYS A 599 40.66 -11.32 -3.52
CA CYS A 599 40.22 -10.13 -2.78
C CYS A 599 40.03 -10.35 -1.27
N GLY A 600 39.37 -11.45 -0.84
CA GLY A 600 39.06 -11.68 0.59
C GLY A 600 40.21 -12.21 1.45
N GLN A 601 41.30 -12.71 0.86
CA GLN A 601 42.37 -13.42 1.59
C GLN A 601 43.56 -12.55 2.02
N ARG A 602 43.80 -11.42 1.33
CA ARG A 602 44.88 -10.47 1.65
C ARG A 602 44.70 -9.77 3.01
N PRO A 603 43.49 -9.40 3.45
CA PRO A 603 43.28 -8.73 4.73
C PRO A 603 43.69 -9.59 5.93
N LEU A 604 43.30 -10.88 5.97
CA LEU A 604 43.63 -11.77 7.08
C LEU A 604 45.13 -12.09 7.14
N LEU A 605 45.77 -12.30 5.98
CA LEU A 605 47.22 -12.52 5.90
C LEU A 605 48.00 -11.28 6.40
N TRP A 606 47.60 -10.09 5.97
CA TRP A 606 48.21 -8.84 6.39
C TRP A 606 47.98 -8.54 7.88
N ALA A 607 46.75 -8.77 8.37
CA ALA A 607 46.40 -8.67 9.80
C ALA A 607 47.29 -9.57 10.66
N SER A 608 47.54 -10.79 10.17
CA SER A 608 48.33 -11.80 10.85
C SER A 608 49.82 -11.50 10.81
N GLU A 609 50.33 -10.99 9.69
CA GLU A 609 51.72 -10.58 9.52
C GLU A 609 52.09 -9.35 10.37
N ASN A 610 51.12 -8.48 10.68
CA ASN A 610 51.34 -7.25 11.45
C ASN A 610 50.82 -7.32 12.91
N GLY A 611 50.29 -8.47 13.33
CA GLY A 611 49.92 -8.71 14.74
C GLY A 611 48.64 -8.01 15.20
N HIS A 612 47.71 -7.71 14.29
CA HIS A 612 46.48 -6.96 14.59
C HIS A 612 45.38 -7.86 15.17
N ILE A 613 45.45 -8.12 16.49
CA ILE A 613 44.62 -9.08 17.24
C ILE A 613 43.11 -8.87 17.02
N GLU A 614 42.58 -7.66 17.22
CA GLU A 614 41.13 -7.41 17.10
C GLU A 614 40.63 -7.51 15.66
N MET A 615 41.48 -7.11 14.70
CA MET A 615 41.15 -7.26 13.28
C MET A 615 41.13 -8.73 12.87
N VAL A 616 42.02 -9.55 13.42
CA VAL A 616 41.99 -11.01 13.21
C VAL A 616 40.74 -11.62 13.84
N ARG A 617 40.34 -11.25 15.07
CA ARG A 617 39.09 -11.73 15.69
C ARG A 617 37.87 -11.41 14.83
N LEU A 618 37.76 -10.16 14.39
CA LEU A 618 36.63 -9.71 13.60
C LEU A 618 36.57 -10.43 12.25
N LEU A 619 37.72 -10.62 11.58
CA LEU A 619 37.80 -11.39 10.33
C LEU A 619 37.47 -12.89 10.52
N LEU A 620 37.77 -13.46 11.70
CA LEU A 620 37.43 -14.85 12.03
C LEU A 620 35.93 -15.02 12.33
N ASP A 621 35.30 -14.05 13.00
CA ASP A 621 33.86 -14.06 13.29
C ASP A 621 33.00 -14.00 12.01
N HIS A 622 33.55 -13.48 10.91
CA HIS A 622 32.89 -13.44 9.59
C HIS A 622 33.18 -14.70 8.73
N GLY A 623 33.77 -15.76 9.30
CA GLY A 623 33.87 -17.07 8.65
C GLY A 623 34.94 -17.20 7.56
N ILE A 624 35.95 -16.33 7.53
CA ILE A 624 37.01 -16.36 6.51
C ILE A 624 37.89 -17.62 6.64
N ASN A 625 38.18 -18.29 5.53
CA ASN A 625 38.96 -19.54 5.52
C ASN A 625 40.44 -19.31 5.91
N VAL A 626 40.75 -19.73 7.13
CA VAL A 626 42.05 -19.64 7.81
C VAL A 626 43.16 -20.56 7.27
N ALA A 627 42.80 -21.59 6.49
CA ALA A 627 43.75 -22.62 6.05
C ALA A 627 44.40 -22.34 4.68
N THR A 628 43.93 -21.31 3.97
CA THR A 628 44.34 -21.01 2.60
C THR A 628 45.72 -20.34 2.54
N ALA A 629 46.64 -20.90 1.76
CA ALA A 629 47.99 -20.37 1.59
C ALA A 629 48.08 -19.39 0.40
N ASN A 630 48.93 -18.37 0.49
CA ASN A 630 49.18 -17.46 -0.62
C ASN A 630 50.06 -18.10 -1.72
N ASN A 631 50.32 -17.38 -2.82
CA ASN A 631 51.13 -17.87 -3.96
C ASN A 631 52.58 -18.29 -3.62
N GLY A 632 53.04 -18.09 -2.38
CA GLY A 632 54.31 -18.61 -1.85
C GLY A 632 54.14 -19.71 -0.80
N ASN A 633 52.99 -20.40 -0.77
CA ASN A 633 52.58 -21.40 0.21
C ASN A 633 52.55 -20.91 1.68
N ARG A 634 52.50 -19.60 1.93
CA ARG A 634 52.48 -19.03 3.29
C ARG A 634 51.04 -18.85 3.78
N THR A 635 50.70 -19.49 4.89
CA THR A 635 49.39 -19.33 5.56
C THR A 635 49.41 -18.17 6.58
N PRO A 636 48.25 -17.63 6.98
CA PRO A 636 48.16 -16.59 8.02
C PRO A 636 48.82 -17.00 9.34
N LEU A 637 48.70 -18.28 9.71
CA LEU A 637 49.36 -18.85 10.90
C LEU A 637 50.89 -18.79 10.80
N VAL A 638 51.46 -19.18 9.66
CA VAL A 638 52.92 -19.12 9.44
C VAL A 638 53.41 -17.67 9.41
N ALA A 639 52.62 -16.76 8.83
CA ALA A 639 52.96 -15.33 8.80
C ALA A 639 53.00 -14.70 10.21
N ALA A 640 52.04 -15.04 11.08
CA ALA A 640 52.02 -14.58 12.47
C ALA A 640 53.20 -15.15 13.28
N LEU A 641 53.54 -16.43 13.08
CA LEU A 641 54.66 -17.09 13.78
C LEU A 641 56.02 -16.53 13.34
N GLU A 642 56.22 -16.33 12.04
CA GLU A 642 57.48 -15.79 11.51
C GLU A 642 57.74 -14.35 11.95
N LYS A 643 56.69 -13.56 12.17
CA LYS A 643 56.78 -12.16 12.65
C LYS A 643 56.70 -12.01 14.17
N GLY A 644 56.58 -13.13 14.89
CA GLY A 644 56.62 -13.14 16.35
C GLY A 644 55.32 -12.71 17.04
N HIS A 645 54.17 -12.89 16.40
CA HIS A 645 52.85 -12.50 16.90
C HIS A 645 52.11 -13.67 17.56
N GLY A 646 52.63 -14.14 18.70
CA GLY A 646 52.16 -15.35 19.39
C GLY A 646 50.67 -15.37 19.77
N VAL A 647 50.07 -14.23 20.13
CA VAL A 647 48.65 -14.13 20.48
C VAL A 647 47.74 -14.30 19.25
N VAL A 648 48.16 -13.73 18.12
CA VAL A 648 47.46 -13.89 16.84
C VAL A 648 47.59 -15.32 16.35
N ALA A 649 48.78 -15.91 16.46
CA ALA A 649 48.99 -17.32 16.14
C ALA A 649 48.11 -18.26 16.99
N HIS A 650 47.94 -17.95 18.28
CA HIS A 650 47.06 -18.71 19.17
C HIS A 650 45.58 -18.59 18.76
N LEU A 651 45.10 -17.39 18.44
CA LEU A 651 43.73 -17.15 17.95
C LEU A 651 43.44 -17.91 16.65
N LEU A 652 44.35 -17.82 15.68
CA LEU A 652 44.22 -18.52 14.41
C LEU A 652 44.22 -20.04 14.63
N LEU A 653 45.11 -20.56 15.48
CA LEU A 653 45.20 -21.99 15.77
C LEU A 653 43.97 -22.52 16.52
N ALA A 654 43.44 -21.76 17.49
CA ALA A 654 42.22 -22.09 18.22
C ALA A 654 41.01 -22.16 17.27
N THR A 655 40.91 -21.22 16.32
CA THR A 655 39.81 -21.18 15.35
C THR A 655 39.94 -22.30 14.31
N ILE A 656 41.17 -22.60 13.85
CA ILE A 656 41.45 -23.78 13.01
C ILE A 656 41.01 -25.07 13.73
N LEU A 657 41.30 -25.19 15.04
CA LEU A 657 40.89 -26.34 15.85
C LEU A 657 39.36 -26.44 16.06
N GLN A 658 38.64 -25.30 16.06
CA GLN A 658 37.19 -25.22 16.24
C GLN A 658 36.41 -25.55 14.95
N VAL A 659 36.91 -25.07 13.79
CA VAL A 659 36.32 -25.33 12.46
C VAL A 659 36.59 -26.75 11.96
N TYR A 660 37.78 -27.31 12.25
CA TYR A 660 38.14 -28.67 11.83
C TYR A 660 37.61 -29.78 12.75
N LEU A 661 36.59 -29.52 13.57
CA LEU A 661 35.78 -30.57 14.23
C LEU A 661 34.75 -31.22 13.29
N ASN A 662 34.66 -30.78 12.03
CA ASN A 662 33.92 -31.49 10.99
C ASN A 662 34.72 -32.73 10.49
N PRO A 663 34.13 -33.94 10.34
CA PRO A 663 34.84 -35.14 9.90
C PRO A 663 35.13 -35.23 8.39
N MET A 664 34.81 -34.22 7.58
CA MET A 664 34.81 -34.32 6.10
C MET A 664 35.87 -33.44 5.41
N GLY A 665 37.15 -33.62 5.74
CA GLY A 665 38.23 -32.91 5.05
C GLY A 665 39.56 -33.64 5.11
N GLU A 666 39.79 -34.56 4.17
CA GLU A 666 41.11 -35.09 3.86
C GLU A 666 42.00 -34.00 3.25
N HIS A 667 42.60 -33.14 4.09
CA HIS A 667 43.75 -32.34 3.68
C HIS A 667 44.88 -32.51 4.69
N LYS A 668 45.89 -33.26 4.27
CA LYS A 668 47.19 -33.39 4.94
C LYS A 668 47.77 -31.99 5.12
N MET A 669 47.56 -31.36 6.28
CA MET A 669 48.05 -30.01 6.57
C MET A 669 49.59 -30.00 6.58
N ARG A 670 50.21 -29.58 5.49
CA ARG A 670 51.63 -29.23 5.44
C ARG A 670 51.75 -27.71 5.53
N PHE A 671 52.10 -27.21 6.71
CA PHE A 671 52.48 -25.81 6.91
C PHE A 671 53.97 -25.65 6.61
N GLU A 672 54.39 -25.68 5.35
CA GLU A 672 55.80 -25.50 4.96
C GLU A 672 56.03 -24.04 4.53
N GLY A 673 56.92 -23.34 5.23
CA GLY A 673 57.40 -22.01 4.82
C GLY A 673 58.41 -22.08 3.67
N LYS A 674 58.89 -20.92 3.19
CA LYS A 674 59.82 -20.79 2.04
C LYS A 674 61.09 -21.66 2.10
N ASP A 675 61.48 -22.10 3.30
CA ASP A 675 62.70 -22.87 3.57
C ASP A 675 62.44 -24.33 4.04
N MET A 676 61.26 -24.91 3.76
CA MET A 676 60.79 -26.22 4.31
C MET A 676 60.64 -26.29 5.84
N HIS A 677 60.75 -25.17 6.54
CA HIS A 677 60.46 -25.09 7.98
C HIS A 677 58.95 -25.21 8.25
N THR A 678 58.56 -26.06 9.21
CA THR A 678 57.16 -26.29 9.58
C THR A 678 56.66 -25.27 10.60
N ALA A 679 55.34 -25.03 10.69
CA ALA A 679 54.77 -24.15 11.75
C ALA A 679 55.26 -24.51 13.17
N LEU A 680 55.56 -25.80 13.42
CA LEU A 680 56.16 -26.27 14.66
C LEU A 680 57.60 -25.78 14.86
N SER A 681 58.43 -25.69 13.80
CA SER A 681 59.81 -25.20 13.93
C SER A 681 59.85 -23.70 14.23
N TYR A 682 59.01 -22.89 13.57
CA TYR A 682 58.91 -21.46 13.87
C TYR A 682 58.39 -21.18 15.29
N ALA A 683 57.40 -21.96 15.77
CA ALA A 683 56.90 -21.83 17.13
C ALA A 683 57.94 -22.25 18.19
N THR A 684 58.81 -23.23 17.87
CA THR A 684 59.87 -23.72 18.77
C THR A 684 61.04 -22.74 18.83
N ASP A 685 61.50 -22.22 17.69
CA ASP A 685 62.59 -21.23 17.62
C ASP A 685 62.22 -19.90 18.30
N ALA A 686 60.94 -19.50 18.21
CA ALA A 686 60.42 -18.30 18.84
C ALA A 686 59.95 -18.50 20.31
N ARG A 687 60.10 -19.72 20.86
CA ARG A 687 59.70 -20.10 22.24
C ARG A 687 58.24 -19.81 22.59
N TYR A 688 57.31 -20.12 21.67
CA TYR A 688 55.87 -20.00 21.91
C TYR A 688 55.29 -21.29 22.48
N ASP A 689 55.63 -21.58 23.74
CA ASP A 689 55.37 -22.86 24.43
C ASP A 689 53.91 -23.34 24.33
N ILE A 690 52.94 -22.43 24.46
CA ILE A 690 51.50 -22.73 24.36
C ILE A 690 51.11 -23.16 22.92
N VAL A 691 51.67 -22.51 21.91
CA VAL A 691 51.39 -22.81 20.50
C VAL A 691 52.08 -24.11 20.08
N VAL A 692 53.28 -24.38 20.60
CA VAL A 692 53.99 -25.66 20.45
C VAL A 692 53.17 -26.81 21.07
N GLN A 693 52.66 -26.62 22.29
CA GLN A 693 51.83 -27.62 22.98
C GLN A 693 50.55 -27.94 22.21
N LEU A 694 49.84 -26.92 21.70
CA LEU A 694 48.62 -27.10 20.90
C LEU A 694 48.89 -27.77 19.54
N LEU A 695 50.01 -27.47 18.89
CA LEU A 695 50.41 -28.12 17.64
C LEU A 695 50.79 -29.59 17.86
N LEU A 696 51.46 -29.90 18.97
CA LEU A 696 51.79 -31.28 19.37
C LEU A 696 50.52 -32.08 19.70
N GLU A 697 49.58 -31.52 20.45
CA GLU A 697 48.26 -32.13 20.73
C GLU A 697 47.45 -32.37 19.46
N ASN A 698 47.50 -31.45 18.48
CA ASN A 698 46.82 -31.61 17.21
C ASN A 698 47.48 -32.66 16.30
N SER A 699 48.80 -32.81 16.35
CA SER A 699 49.50 -33.91 15.65
C SER A 699 49.14 -35.30 16.23
N GLN A 700 48.89 -35.40 17.53
CA GLN A 700 48.31 -36.60 18.14
C GLN A 700 46.83 -36.82 17.75
N ARG A 701 46.03 -35.75 17.61
CA ARG A 701 44.64 -35.81 17.11
C ARG A 701 44.52 -36.12 15.62
N GLN A 702 45.48 -35.71 14.78
CA GLN A 702 45.53 -36.09 13.37
C GLN A 702 45.94 -37.56 13.18
N SER A 703 46.73 -38.12 14.11
CA SER A 703 46.91 -39.57 14.21
C SER A 703 45.63 -40.32 14.64
N LEU A 704 44.59 -39.61 15.09
CA LEU A 704 43.27 -40.11 15.50
C LEU A 704 42.14 -39.74 14.51
N LYS A 705 42.44 -39.08 13.39
CA LYS A 705 41.51 -38.77 12.28
C LYS A 705 41.85 -39.52 10.98
N GLY A 706 42.31 -40.76 11.11
CA GLY A 706 41.93 -41.76 10.12
C GLY A 706 40.52 -42.21 10.48
N SER A 707 39.54 -41.95 9.60
CA SER A 707 38.22 -42.59 9.55
C SER A 707 37.64 -43.08 10.89
N VAL A 708 36.71 -42.33 11.46
CA VAL A 708 35.63 -42.99 12.20
C VAL A 708 34.36 -42.70 11.42
N GLU A 709 34.12 -43.53 10.39
CA GLU A 709 32.74 -43.94 10.12
C GLU A 709 32.13 -44.21 11.49
N LEU A 710 31.13 -43.43 11.91
CA LEU A 710 30.33 -43.84 13.06
C LEU A 710 29.82 -45.23 12.68
N ASN A 711 30.32 -46.25 13.36
CA ASN A 711 29.89 -47.60 13.07
C ASN A 711 28.36 -47.68 13.27
N GLU A 712 27.70 -48.65 12.64
CA GLU A 712 26.23 -48.79 12.75
C GLU A 712 25.77 -48.66 14.21
N ASP A 713 26.56 -49.15 15.17
CA ASP A 713 26.30 -49.09 16.61
C ASP A 713 26.26 -47.65 17.18
N GLN A 714 27.16 -46.75 16.77
CA GLN A 714 27.18 -45.35 17.22
C GLN A 714 26.02 -44.52 16.63
N MET A 715 25.62 -44.80 15.39
CA MET A 715 24.43 -44.18 14.78
C MET A 715 23.14 -44.67 15.45
N ILE A 716 23.08 -45.96 15.82
CA ILE A 716 21.99 -46.54 16.60
C ILE A 716 21.92 -45.89 17.98
N GLU A 717 23.05 -45.69 18.66
CA GLU A 717 23.09 -45.03 19.97
C GLU A 717 22.57 -43.58 19.89
N TYR A 718 22.99 -42.81 18.88
CA TYR A 718 22.52 -41.43 18.68
C TYR A 718 21.02 -41.34 18.40
N ALA A 719 20.51 -42.16 17.48
CA ALA A 719 19.09 -42.18 17.14
C ALA A 719 18.23 -42.60 18.34
N ASN A 720 18.69 -43.59 19.11
CA ASN A 720 18.03 -43.99 20.36
C ASN A 720 18.04 -42.83 21.37
N LYS A 721 19.16 -42.11 21.53
CA LYS A 721 19.24 -40.94 22.39
C LYS A 721 18.26 -39.83 21.98
N ARG A 722 18.08 -39.61 20.67
CA ARG A 722 17.12 -38.62 20.14
C ARG A 722 15.66 -39.03 20.37
N VAL A 723 15.34 -40.31 20.17
CA VAL A 723 14.04 -40.88 20.51
C VAL A 723 13.78 -40.77 22.02
N GLU A 724 14.79 -40.99 22.86
CA GLU A 724 14.66 -40.89 24.31
C GLU A 724 14.56 -39.45 24.83
N SER A 725 15.16 -38.48 24.14
CA SER A 725 15.17 -37.06 24.51
C SER A 725 13.92 -36.31 24.04
N ASN A 726 13.32 -36.68 22.91
CA ASN A 726 12.08 -36.07 22.44
C ASN A 726 10.85 -36.76 23.07
N PRO A 727 10.03 -36.05 23.88
CA PRO A 727 8.91 -36.67 24.61
C PRO A 727 7.86 -37.33 23.72
N VAL A 728 7.64 -36.79 22.51
CA VAL A 728 6.69 -37.34 21.54
C VAL A 728 7.25 -38.62 20.95
N LEU A 729 8.47 -38.59 20.41
CA LEU A 729 9.10 -39.77 19.81
C LEU A 729 9.27 -40.90 20.84
N LYS A 730 9.67 -40.56 22.07
CA LYS A 730 9.80 -41.51 23.18
C LYS A 730 8.51 -42.27 23.39
N ARG A 731 7.35 -41.61 23.35
CA ARG A 731 6.05 -42.26 23.55
C ARG A 731 5.75 -43.30 22.47
N PHE A 732 5.99 -42.97 21.21
CA PHE A 732 5.67 -43.86 20.08
C PHE A 732 6.67 -45.00 19.91
N PHE A 733 7.95 -44.76 20.20
CA PHE A 733 9.01 -45.71 19.89
C PHE A 733 9.65 -46.40 21.11
N LYS A 734 9.18 -46.14 22.35
CA LYS A 734 9.70 -46.75 23.60
C LYS A 734 9.92 -48.26 23.52
N ASN A 735 9.05 -48.97 22.79
CA ASN A 735 9.05 -50.43 22.67
C ASN A 735 9.24 -50.89 21.21
N GLN A 736 9.73 -50.03 20.32
CA GLN A 736 9.92 -50.29 18.88
C GLN A 736 11.37 -50.05 18.45
N SER A 737 12.35 -50.47 19.26
CA SER A 737 13.79 -50.31 18.96
C SER A 737 14.19 -50.87 17.59
N ASN A 738 13.60 -52.00 17.19
CA ASN A 738 13.88 -52.64 15.89
C ASN A 738 13.45 -51.76 14.71
N TYR A 739 12.40 -50.94 14.87
CA TYR A 739 11.88 -50.08 13.81
C TYR A 739 12.88 -48.97 13.46
N VAL A 740 13.45 -48.31 14.49
CA VAL A 740 14.46 -47.27 14.31
C VAL A 740 15.75 -47.87 13.75
N GLN A 741 16.17 -49.04 14.24
CA GLN A 741 17.33 -49.77 13.71
C GLN A 741 17.17 -50.16 12.23
N ASP A 742 15.99 -50.59 11.81
CA ASP A 742 15.73 -50.95 10.41
C ASP A 742 15.76 -49.72 9.47
N MET A 743 15.34 -48.54 9.95
CA MET A 743 15.50 -47.29 9.21
C MET A 743 16.97 -46.89 9.09
N LEU A 744 17.75 -47.05 10.17
CA LEU A 744 19.17 -46.68 10.20
C LEU A 744 20.01 -47.55 9.24
N LYS A 745 19.74 -48.85 9.16
CA LYS A 745 20.40 -49.76 8.19
C LYS A 745 20.23 -49.28 6.75
N ARG A 746 19.10 -48.65 6.43
CA ARG A 746 18.79 -48.13 5.10
C ARG A 746 19.44 -46.78 4.79
N LEU A 747 20.00 -46.09 5.78
CA LEU A 747 20.74 -44.83 5.57
C LEU A 747 22.08 -45.04 4.87
N SER A 748 22.62 -46.26 4.89
CA SER A 748 23.82 -46.61 4.12
C SER A 748 23.66 -46.34 2.62
N ALA A 749 22.43 -46.35 2.11
CA ALA A 749 22.12 -45.99 0.73
C ALA A 749 22.36 -44.51 0.39
N PHE A 750 22.55 -43.63 1.40
CA PHE A 750 22.90 -42.22 1.18
C PHE A 750 24.40 -41.93 1.27
N ASP A 751 25.24 -42.94 1.56
CA ASP A 751 26.68 -42.74 1.61
C ASP A 751 27.23 -42.28 0.26
N GLY A 752 28.01 -41.18 0.28
CA GLY A 752 28.51 -40.53 -0.92
C GLY A 752 27.52 -39.60 -1.65
N THR A 753 26.34 -39.34 -1.07
CA THR A 753 25.38 -38.33 -1.58
C THR A 753 25.40 -37.06 -0.71
N PRO A 754 24.91 -35.89 -1.21
CA PRO A 754 24.76 -34.68 -0.38
C PRO A 754 23.92 -34.89 0.89
N LEU A 755 23.03 -35.89 0.89
CA LEU A 755 22.20 -36.27 2.03
C LEU A 755 22.94 -37.01 3.15
N ALA A 756 24.20 -37.44 2.93
CA ALA A 756 25.01 -38.11 3.94
C ALA A 756 25.23 -37.25 5.19
N ALA A 757 25.33 -35.93 5.03
CA ALA A 757 25.48 -34.97 6.12
C ALA A 757 24.16 -34.71 6.89
N LEU A 758 23.01 -35.16 6.34
CA LEU A 758 21.66 -34.88 6.86
C LEU A 758 20.91 -36.12 7.37
N LYS A 759 21.64 -37.21 7.61
CA LYS A 759 21.08 -38.49 8.07
C LYS A 759 20.19 -38.33 9.30
N GLU A 760 20.56 -37.44 10.22
CA GLU A 760 19.82 -37.19 11.46
C GLU A 760 18.43 -36.56 11.22
N GLN A 761 18.38 -35.55 10.35
CA GLN A 761 17.14 -34.89 9.96
C GLN A 761 16.21 -35.87 9.24
N ILE A 762 16.76 -36.69 8.34
CA ILE A 762 15.99 -37.68 7.57
C ILE A 762 15.36 -38.74 8.49
N VAL A 763 16.09 -39.23 9.50
CA VAL A 763 15.54 -40.16 10.51
C VAL A 763 14.39 -39.52 11.27
N THR A 764 14.56 -38.27 11.70
CA THR A 764 13.54 -37.57 12.49
C THR A 764 12.27 -37.31 11.68
N ILE A 765 12.41 -36.91 10.42
CA ILE A 765 11.28 -36.74 9.49
C ILE A 765 10.58 -38.09 9.25
N SER A 766 11.34 -39.16 8.98
CA SER A 766 10.80 -40.49 8.67
C SER A 766 10.14 -41.16 9.88
N ALA A 767 10.55 -40.80 11.09
CA ALA A 767 9.87 -41.22 12.31
C ALA A 767 8.42 -40.70 12.39
N HIS A 768 8.09 -39.63 11.66
CA HIS A 768 6.73 -39.13 11.51
C HIS A 768 6.03 -39.77 10.31
N GLN A 769 4.77 -40.13 10.48
CA GLN A 769 3.90 -40.51 9.38
C GLN A 769 3.62 -39.28 8.52
N GLN A 770 4.23 -39.24 7.33
CA GLN A 770 3.98 -38.18 6.37
C GLN A 770 2.57 -38.29 5.80
N VAL A 771 1.84 -37.18 5.86
CA VAL A 771 0.55 -36.98 5.18
C VAL A 771 0.69 -35.78 4.25
N ILE A 772 0.42 -35.97 2.96
CA ILE A 772 0.47 -34.91 1.96
C ILE A 772 -0.99 -34.56 1.60
N TYR A 773 -1.37 -33.31 1.85
CA TYR A 773 -2.71 -32.78 1.61
C TYR A 773 -2.67 -31.68 0.56
N CYS A 774 -3.20 -31.96 -0.62
CA CYS A 774 -3.08 -31.09 -1.78
C CYS A 774 -4.43 -30.48 -2.17
N ASP A 775 -4.46 -29.17 -2.44
CA ASP A 775 -5.51 -28.59 -3.27
C ASP A 775 -5.31 -29.04 -4.73
N SER A 776 -6.40 -29.49 -5.36
CA SER A 776 -6.41 -29.98 -6.74
C SER A 776 -6.94 -28.95 -7.74
N GLN A 777 -7.25 -27.71 -7.35
CA GLN A 777 -7.76 -26.75 -8.32
C GLN A 777 -6.65 -26.19 -9.22
N LEU A 778 -6.82 -26.37 -10.53
CA LEU A 778 -6.34 -25.40 -11.52
C LEU A 778 -7.56 -24.84 -12.24
N TRP A 779 -7.91 -23.64 -11.84
CA TRP A 779 -8.70 -22.61 -12.53
C TRP A 779 -9.32 -23.00 -13.90
N SER A 780 -10.64 -23.23 -13.95
CA SER A 780 -11.41 -22.89 -15.16
C SER A 780 -12.94 -22.80 -14.93
N ARG A 781 -13.40 -21.55 -14.88
CA ARG A 781 -14.68 -21.06 -15.41
C ARG A 781 -14.65 -19.53 -15.41
N LEU A 782 -13.80 -18.92 -14.58
CA LEU A 782 -13.48 -17.49 -14.61
C LEU A 782 -12.32 -17.07 -15.56
N CYS A 783 -11.46 -17.98 -16.08
CA CYS A 783 -10.49 -17.63 -17.17
C CYS A 783 -11.00 -17.90 -18.57
N HIS A 784 -12.16 -18.53 -18.78
CA HIS A 784 -12.73 -18.54 -20.13
C HIS A 784 -13.20 -17.15 -20.58
N ALA A 785 -13.26 -16.17 -19.68
CA ALA A 785 -13.48 -14.76 -20.01
C ALA A 785 -12.21 -13.89 -19.90
N TYR A 786 -11.06 -14.44 -19.46
CA TYR A 786 -9.84 -13.68 -19.18
C TYR A 786 -8.57 -14.19 -19.91
N ASP A 787 -8.65 -15.28 -20.69
CA ASP A 787 -7.54 -15.82 -21.50
C ASP A 787 -7.96 -16.03 -22.97
N GLN A 788 -8.26 -14.94 -23.69
CA GLN A 788 -8.32 -14.97 -25.17
C GLN A 788 -7.21 -14.18 -25.87
N PHE A 789 -6.25 -13.64 -25.13
CA PHE A 789 -4.99 -13.17 -25.68
C PHE A 789 -3.87 -13.80 -24.87
N HIS A 790 -3.43 -14.98 -25.31
CA HIS A 790 -2.06 -15.51 -25.25
C HIS A 790 -2.18 -16.93 -25.80
N SER A 791 -1.81 -17.13 -27.07
CA SER A 791 -1.53 -18.48 -27.54
C SER A 791 -0.29 -18.98 -26.80
N SER A 792 -0.49 -19.81 -25.78
CA SER A 792 0.43 -20.90 -25.50
C SER A 792 -0.33 -22.00 -24.77
N SER A 793 -0.80 -22.97 -25.56
CA SER A 793 -1.33 -24.25 -25.10
C SER A 793 -0.31 -25.09 -24.30
N MET A 794 0.77 -24.50 -23.78
CA MET A 794 1.86 -25.18 -23.07
C MET A 794 2.16 -24.62 -21.66
N ARG A 795 1.49 -23.55 -21.20
CA ARG A 795 1.73 -23.00 -19.84
C ARG A 795 0.90 -23.66 -18.72
N HIS A 796 -0.15 -24.41 -19.07
CA HIS A 796 -1.04 -25.06 -18.09
C HIS A 796 -0.50 -26.40 -17.56
N GLU A 797 0.30 -27.14 -18.34
CA GLU A 797 0.93 -28.39 -17.90
C GLU A 797 2.09 -28.18 -16.92
N GLY A 798 2.87 -27.11 -17.08
CA GLY A 798 4.11 -26.89 -16.33
C GLY A 798 3.92 -26.71 -14.81
N ARG A 799 2.85 -26.04 -14.36
CA ARG A 799 2.61 -25.84 -12.90
C ARG A 799 2.17 -27.13 -12.21
N TRP A 800 1.23 -27.84 -12.83
CA TRP A 800 0.79 -29.14 -12.33
C TRP A 800 1.97 -30.11 -12.31
N GLN A 801 2.81 -30.12 -13.35
CA GLN A 801 4.04 -30.90 -13.38
C GLN A 801 4.98 -30.56 -12.21
N VAL A 802 5.24 -29.29 -11.91
CA VAL A 802 6.07 -28.88 -10.77
C VAL A 802 5.48 -29.36 -9.44
N GLN A 803 4.17 -29.25 -9.22
CA GLN A 803 3.51 -29.73 -8.01
C GLN A 803 3.58 -31.26 -7.89
N ARG A 804 3.40 -32.00 -9.00
CA ARG A 804 3.54 -33.47 -9.03
C ARG A 804 4.95 -33.90 -8.65
N GLU A 805 5.96 -33.24 -9.20
CA GLU A 805 7.36 -33.53 -8.89
C GLU A 805 7.73 -33.18 -7.45
N LEU A 806 7.21 -32.07 -6.91
CA LEU A 806 7.37 -31.73 -5.49
C LEU A 806 6.74 -32.79 -4.57
N ILE A 807 5.51 -33.25 -4.86
CA ILE A 807 4.86 -34.31 -4.08
C ILE A 807 5.68 -35.61 -4.12
N LYS A 808 6.14 -36.01 -5.31
CA LYS A 808 6.99 -37.20 -5.48
C LYS A 808 8.29 -37.08 -4.69
N ARG A 809 8.93 -35.90 -4.69
CA ARG A 809 10.20 -35.68 -3.98
C ARG A 809 10.02 -35.63 -2.46
N ILE A 810 8.97 -35.00 -1.94
CA ILE A 810 8.62 -35.06 -0.50
C ILE A 810 8.36 -36.50 -0.07
N ALA A 811 7.56 -37.23 -0.85
CA ALA A 811 7.26 -38.63 -0.54
C ALA A 811 8.53 -39.48 -0.55
N MET A 812 9.41 -39.28 -1.54
CA MET A 812 10.69 -39.96 -1.63
C MET A 812 11.52 -39.75 -0.37
N ILE A 813 11.81 -38.50 0.02
CA ILE A 813 12.65 -38.18 1.17
C ILE A 813 12.08 -38.76 2.47
N THR A 814 10.75 -38.68 2.65
CA THR A 814 10.07 -39.12 3.89
C THR A 814 9.86 -40.63 3.98
N ALA A 815 9.82 -41.34 2.85
CA ALA A 815 9.56 -42.78 2.80
C ALA A 815 10.77 -43.64 2.44
N TYR A 816 11.89 -43.03 2.02
CA TYR A 816 13.05 -43.77 1.49
C TYR A 816 13.60 -44.81 2.48
N ILE A 817 13.76 -44.41 3.74
CA ILE A 817 14.32 -45.27 4.79
C ILE A 817 13.25 -46.04 5.55
N LEU A 818 11.96 -45.90 5.20
CA LEU A 818 10.89 -46.61 5.88
C LEU A 818 10.92 -48.12 5.58
N PRO A 819 10.48 -48.98 6.50
CA PRO A 819 10.22 -50.39 6.22
C PRO A 819 9.28 -50.56 5.03
N LYS A 820 9.36 -51.69 4.31
CA LYS A 820 8.61 -51.91 3.04
C LYS A 820 7.08 -51.83 3.18
N GLU A 821 6.55 -52.00 4.40
CA GLU A 821 5.11 -51.95 4.72
C GLU A 821 4.62 -50.55 5.09
N GLU A 822 5.54 -49.59 5.22
CA GLU A 822 5.27 -48.21 5.61
C GLU A 822 5.42 -47.28 4.41
N GLY A 823 4.62 -46.21 4.40
CA GLY A 823 4.58 -45.28 3.28
C GLY A 823 3.98 -43.95 3.69
N VAL A 824 3.51 -43.17 2.73
CA VAL A 824 2.90 -41.85 3.00
C VAL A 824 1.40 -41.88 2.75
N ALA A 825 0.64 -41.04 3.43
CA ALA A 825 -0.75 -40.80 3.09
C ALA A 825 -0.83 -39.65 2.08
N LEU A 826 -1.59 -39.82 1.00
CA LEU A 826 -1.86 -38.76 0.02
C LEU A 826 -3.36 -38.47 0.03
N ARG A 827 -3.73 -37.19 0.14
CA ARG A 827 -5.13 -36.72 0.14
C ARG A 827 -5.25 -35.49 -0.74
N PHE A 828 -6.38 -35.37 -1.43
CA PHE A 828 -6.75 -34.17 -2.16
C PHE A 828 -8.01 -33.56 -1.57
N ILE A 829 -8.06 -32.23 -1.51
CA ILE A 829 -9.23 -31.49 -1.00
C ILE A 829 -10.48 -31.89 -1.79
N ASN A 830 -10.34 -31.87 -3.11
CA ASN A 830 -11.44 -31.84 -4.07
C ASN A 830 -11.62 -33.17 -4.83
N GLN A 831 -10.76 -34.15 -4.57
CA GLN A 831 -10.82 -35.46 -5.21
C GLN A 831 -10.68 -36.56 -4.17
N ASP A 832 -11.41 -37.65 -4.39
CA ASP A 832 -11.24 -38.86 -3.60
C ASP A 832 -10.22 -39.74 -4.32
N VAL A 833 -9.04 -39.84 -3.69
CA VAL A 833 -7.96 -40.73 -4.10
C VAL A 833 -7.91 -41.92 -3.15
N ASP A 834 -7.06 -42.91 -3.45
CA ASP A 834 -6.82 -44.05 -2.57
C ASP A 834 -6.65 -43.58 -1.11
N SER A 835 -7.60 -43.98 -0.26
CA SER A 835 -7.68 -43.57 1.13
C SER A 835 -6.76 -44.39 2.03
N SER A 836 -5.86 -45.21 1.46
CA SER A 836 -4.79 -45.85 2.20
C SER A 836 -3.99 -44.82 3.01
N ALA A 837 -3.67 -45.19 4.25
CA ALA A 837 -2.83 -44.40 5.14
C ALA A 837 -1.33 -44.59 4.83
N ASN A 838 -0.97 -45.67 4.14
CA ASN A 838 0.41 -46.08 3.88
C ASN A 838 0.57 -46.45 2.38
N LEU A 839 0.72 -45.45 1.52
CA LEU A 839 1.00 -45.66 0.09
C LEU A 839 2.50 -45.84 -0.14
N PRO A 840 2.94 -46.92 -0.79
CA PRO A 840 4.33 -47.07 -1.22
C PRO A 840 4.65 -46.09 -2.36
N LEU A 841 5.92 -45.72 -2.50
CA LEU A 841 6.39 -44.69 -3.45
C LEU A 841 5.92 -44.92 -4.90
N ASN A 842 5.91 -46.17 -5.36
CA ASN A 842 5.46 -46.51 -6.71
C ASN A 842 3.95 -46.26 -6.93
N ARG A 843 3.11 -46.40 -5.90
CA ARG A 843 1.68 -46.13 -5.98
C ARG A 843 1.38 -44.63 -6.02
N ILE A 844 2.24 -43.80 -5.43
CA ILE A 844 2.11 -42.35 -5.48
C ILE A 844 2.20 -41.86 -6.92
N SER A 845 3.22 -42.28 -7.67
CA SER A 845 3.33 -41.94 -9.09
C SER A 845 2.14 -42.45 -9.90
N GLN A 846 1.68 -43.68 -9.66
CA GLN A 846 0.49 -44.23 -10.32
C GLN A 846 -0.82 -43.47 -10.01
N ILE A 847 -0.91 -42.84 -8.85
CA ILE A 847 -2.05 -42.01 -8.47
C ILE A 847 -1.91 -40.62 -9.12
N ILE A 848 -0.73 -40.01 -9.06
CA ILE A 848 -0.48 -38.61 -9.43
C ILE A 848 -0.30 -38.41 -10.94
N ASP A 849 0.36 -39.33 -11.64
CA ASP A 849 0.66 -39.21 -13.07
C ASP A 849 -0.59 -39.16 -13.97
N PRO A 850 -1.63 -40.00 -13.76
CA PRO A 850 -2.85 -39.99 -14.57
C PRO A 850 -3.87 -38.92 -14.15
N MET A 851 -3.65 -38.18 -13.05
CA MET A 851 -4.57 -37.12 -12.65
C MET A 851 -4.61 -36.00 -13.69
N SER A 852 -5.77 -35.83 -14.30
CA SER A 852 -6.13 -34.67 -15.14
C SER A 852 -6.98 -33.67 -14.35
N SER A 853 -7.08 -32.44 -14.87
CA SER A 853 -7.82 -31.34 -14.25
C SER A 853 -9.30 -31.68 -14.09
N SER A 854 -9.72 -32.06 -12.88
CA SER A 854 -11.12 -32.31 -12.53
C SER A 854 -11.72 -31.13 -11.79
N PHE A 855 -12.95 -30.77 -12.18
CA PHE A 855 -13.75 -29.70 -11.60
C PHE A 855 -14.57 -30.20 -10.43
N THR A 856 -14.36 -29.62 -9.25
CA THR A 856 -15.38 -29.62 -8.21
C THR A 856 -15.47 -28.24 -7.55
N ASP A 857 -16.71 -27.84 -7.33
CA ASP A 857 -17.12 -26.57 -6.74
C ASP A 857 -17.18 -26.73 -5.21
N GLY A 858 -16.54 -25.82 -4.47
CA GLY A 858 -16.52 -25.79 -3.00
C GLY A 858 -15.17 -26.09 -2.34
N ARG A 859 -14.36 -25.06 -2.04
CA ARG A 859 -13.07 -25.20 -1.32
C ARG A 859 -13.28 -25.15 0.19
N ARG A 860 -13.87 -26.19 0.76
CA ARG A 860 -13.97 -26.32 2.22
C ARG A 860 -12.70 -26.94 2.81
N ILE A 861 -11.55 -26.27 2.65
CA ILE A 861 -10.23 -26.78 3.05
C ILE A 861 -10.17 -27.22 4.53
N GLY A 862 -10.83 -26.50 5.44
CA GLY A 862 -10.92 -26.83 6.86
C GLY A 862 -11.82 -28.03 7.13
N THR A 863 -13.04 -28.02 6.56
CA THR A 863 -13.98 -29.15 6.65
C THR A 863 -13.39 -30.43 6.05
N SER A 864 -12.68 -30.32 4.92
CA SER A 864 -12.01 -31.43 4.25
C SER A 864 -10.76 -31.89 5.01
N LEU A 865 -10.02 -30.98 5.66
CA LEU A 865 -8.92 -31.37 6.56
C LEU A 865 -9.48 -32.25 7.70
N ARG A 866 -10.60 -31.84 8.29
CA ARG A 866 -11.29 -32.60 9.33
C ARG A 866 -11.74 -33.97 8.82
N SER A 867 -12.53 -34.02 7.75
CA SER A 867 -13.18 -35.27 7.30
C SER A 867 -12.24 -36.24 6.57
N LYS A 868 -11.27 -35.76 5.80
CA LYS A 868 -10.38 -36.60 4.97
C LYS A 868 -9.07 -36.99 5.63
N ILE A 869 -8.63 -36.24 6.65
CA ILE A 869 -7.35 -36.46 7.33
C ILE A 869 -7.56 -36.69 8.82
N LEU A 870 -8.04 -35.69 9.55
CA LEU A 870 -8.05 -35.75 11.01
C LEU A 870 -8.96 -36.88 11.51
N GLU A 871 -10.15 -37.05 10.96
CA GLU A 871 -11.07 -38.13 11.34
C GLU A 871 -10.49 -39.54 11.07
N PRO A 872 -10.11 -39.91 9.82
CA PRO A 872 -9.65 -41.27 9.50
C PRO A 872 -8.21 -41.60 9.92
N LEU A 873 -7.33 -40.59 10.07
CA LEU A 873 -5.92 -40.82 10.37
C LEU A 873 -5.56 -40.49 11.82
N VAL A 874 -6.28 -39.58 12.47
CA VAL A 874 -6.01 -39.18 13.87
C VAL A 874 -7.12 -39.67 14.79
N TYR A 875 -8.34 -39.16 14.67
CA TYR A 875 -9.43 -39.33 15.65
C TYR A 875 -9.84 -40.80 15.80
N SER A 876 -10.09 -41.50 14.70
CA SER A 876 -10.40 -42.94 14.70
C SER A 876 -9.25 -43.81 15.23
N LYS A 877 -8.04 -43.28 15.33
CA LYS A 877 -6.83 -43.98 15.77
C LYS A 877 -6.25 -43.42 17.07
N LEU A 878 -6.95 -42.53 17.79
CA LEU A 878 -6.45 -41.90 19.02
C LEU A 878 -6.00 -42.87 20.12
N GLN A 879 -6.36 -44.15 20.08
CA GLN A 879 -5.85 -45.13 21.04
C GLN A 879 -4.71 -46.00 20.48
N ASN A 880 -4.52 -46.01 19.15
CA ASN A 880 -3.63 -46.91 18.41
C ASN A 880 -2.80 -46.20 17.33
N LEU A 881 -2.48 -44.90 17.51
CA LEU A 881 -1.58 -44.18 16.62
C LEU A 881 -0.18 -44.83 16.72
N LYS A 882 0.34 -45.31 15.58
CA LYS A 882 1.64 -46.01 15.53
C LYS A 882 2.83 -45.06 15.52
N ARG A 883 2.66 -43.86 14.94
CA ARG A 883 3.69 -42.83 14.76
C ARG A 883 3.05 -41.45 14.90
N PRO A 884 3.78 -40.41 15.31
CA PRO A 884 3.30 -39.03 15.21
C PRO A 884 3.11 -38.65 13.73
N LEU A 885 2.23 -37.69 13.42
CA LEU A 885 1.94 -37.29 12.04
C LEU A 885 2.62 -35.97 11.69
N LEU A 886 3.16 -35.89 10.46
CA LEU A 886 3.57 -34.64 9.82
C LEU A 886 2.67 -34.40 8.60
N ILE A 887 1.76 -33.43 8.72
CA ILE A 887 0.77 -33.10 7.70
C ILE A 887 1.28 -31.90 6.87
N THR A 888 1.69 -32.16 5.63
CA THR A 888 2.08 -31.13 4.68
C THR A 888 0.88 -30.71 3.83
N VAL A 889 0.36 -29.52 4.10
CA VAL A 889 -0.76 -28.89 3.40
C VAL A 889 -0.21 -27.98 2.30
N MET A 890 -0.59 -28.24 1.06
CA MET A 890 -0.24 -27.45 -0.12
C MET A 890 -1.52 -26.87 -0.73
N THR A 891 -1.70 -25.55 -0.64
CA THR A 891 -2.93 -24.88 -1.08
C THR A 891 -2.65 -23.68 -1.98
N ASP A 892 -3.53 -23.45 -2.96
CA ASP A 892 -3.57 -22.26 -3.80
C ASP A 892 -4.78 -21.35 -3.50
N GLY A 893 -5.56 -21.70 -2.47
CA GLY A 893 -6.82 -21.04 -2.10
C GLY A 893 -6.97 -20.72 -0.61
N GLU A 894 -8.04 -19.99 -0.31
CA GLU A 894 -8.54 -19.74 1.04
C GLU A 894 -9.84 -20.54 1.27
N PRO A 895 -10.29 -20.72 2.53
CA PRO A 895 -11.58 -21.34 2.84
C PRO A 895 -12.72 -20.70 2.03
N ASN A 896 -13.50 -21.52 1.32
CA ASN A 896 -14.62 -21.08 0.50
C ASN A 896 -15.83 -22.01 0.70
N GLY A 897 -16.97 -21.42 1.05
CA GLY A 897 -18.19 -22.17 1.39
C GLY A 897 -18.17 -22.75 2.81
N GLU A 898 -17.28 -22.27 3.67
CA GLU A 898 -17.16 -22.53 5.11
C GLU A 898 -16.71 -21.24 5.83
N GLU A 899 -16.71 -21.21 7.17
CA GLU A 899 -16.22 -20.06 7.94
C GLU A 899 -14.71 -19.86 7.77
N ASN A 900 -14.24 -18.60 7.78
CA ASN A 900 -12.82 -18.27 7.58
C ASN A 900 -11.89 -18.95 8.60
N ASP A 901 -12.37 -19.17 9.81
CA ASP A 901 -11.62 -19.79 10.91
C ASP A 901 -11.72 -21.32 10.91
N GLU A 902 -12.54 -21.95 10.06
CA GLU A 902 -12.80 -23.40 10.12
C GLU A 902 -11.52 -24.23 9.98
N PHE A 903 -10.57 -23.77 9.16
CA PHE A 903 -9.26 -24.43 9.02
C PHE A 903 -8.42 -24.34 10.29
N VAL A 904 -8.39 -23.18 10.95
CA VAL A 904 -7.69 -23.00 12.25
C VAL A 904 -8.39 -23.81 13.33
N ASN A 905 -9.72 -23.76 13.38
CA ASN A 905 -10.54 -24.48 14.33
C ASN A 905 -10.33 -26.00 14.22
N ALA A 906 -10.19 -26.54 13.01
CA ALA A 906 -9.86 -27.96 12.81
C ALA A 906 -8.50 -28.36 13.41
N ILE A 907 -7.47 -27.50 13.27
CA ILE A 907 -6.14 -27.73 13.87
C ILE A 907 -6.21 -27.62 15.40
N VAL A 908 -6.90 -26.61 15.92
CA VAL A 908 -7.08 -26.39 17.36
C VAL A 908 -7.86 -27.54 18.00
N GLU A 909 -8.95 -27.99 17.38
CA GLU A 909 -9.73 -29.15 17.81
C GLU A 909 -8.88 -30.43 17.84
N CYS A 910 -8.02 -30.62 16.84
CA CYS A 910 -7.08 -31.74 16.82
C CYS A 910 -6.21 -31.75 18.09
N GLY A 911 -5.65 -30.60 18.46
CA GLY A 911 -4.87 -30.44 19.69
C GLY A 911 -5.66 -30.84 20.94
N TYR A 912 -6.90 -30.35 21.09
CA TYR A 912 -7.74 -30.69 22.24
C TYR A 912 -8.11 -32.18 22.29
N LYS A 913 -8.39 -32.82 21.15
CA LYS A 913 -8.71 -34.24 21.11
C LYS A 913 -7.51 -35.13 21.43
N LEU A 914 -6.31 -34.73 21.00
CA LEU A 914 -5.06 -35.41 21.37
C LEU A 914 -4.84 -35.32 22.89
N GLU A 915 -4.98 -34.12 23.47
CA GLU A 915 -4.85 -33.92 24.93
C GLU A 915 -5.87 -34.73 25.72
N ALA A 916 -7.13 -34.75 25.27
CA ALA A 916 -8.19 -35.55 25.90
C ALA A 916 -7.89 -37.06 25.83
N ALA A 917 -7.17 -37.52 24.81
CA ALA A 917 -6.67 -38.89 24.69
C ALA A 917 -5.32 -39.11 25.42
N GLY A 918 -4.82 -38.12 26.17
CA GLY A 918 -3.57 -38.18 26.91
C GLY A 918 -2.32 -38.15 26.02
N MET A 919 -2.40 -37.49 24.86
CA MET A 919 -1.28 -37.28 23.93
C MET A 919 -0.86 -35.80 23.85
N PRO A 920 0.45 -35.50 23.67
CA PRO A 920 0.91 -34.14 23.38
C PRO A 920 0.30 -33.60 22.09
N ARG A 921 0.01 -32.30 22.03
CA ARG A 921 -0.48 -31.63 20.82
C ARG A 921 0.51 -31.79 19.65
N GLU A 922 1.80 -31.85 19.97
CA GLU A 922 2.91 -32.03 19.04
C GLU A 922 2.94 -33.42 18.39
N SER A 923 2.06 -34.35 18.78
CA SER A 923 1.87 -35.64 18.10
C SER A 923 1.34 -35.49 16.67
N VAL A 924 0.78 -34.32 16.33
CA VAL A 924 0.38 -33.95 14.96
C VAL A 924 0.95 -32.56 14.66
N LYS A 925 1.88 -32.48 13.71
CA LYS A 925 2.49 -31.23 13.23
C LYS A 925 2.03 -30.91 11.82
N PHE A 926 1.93 -29.63 11.49
CA PHE A 926 1.48 -29.13 10.20
C PHE A 926 2.57 -28.30 9.52
N ILE A 927 2.80 -28.55 8.25
CA ILE A 927 3.54 -27.66 7.34
C ILE A 927 2.53 -27.11 6.36
N ILE A 928 2.37 -25.80 6.26
CA ILE A 928 1.37 -25.19 5.40
C ILE A 928 2.10 -24.30 4.39
N GLY A 929 2.04 -24.70 3.12
CA GLY A 929 2.77 -24.06 2.04
C GLY A 929 1.87 -23.56 0.91
N ARG A 930 2.26 -22.41 0.35
CA ARG A 930 1.58 -21.81 -0.80
C ARG A 930 2.02 -22.50 -2.08
N ILE A 931 1.05 -22.82 -2.93
CA ILE A 931 1.24 -23.17 -4.33
C ILE A 931 0.56 -22.10 -5.19
N GLY A 932 1.20 -21.68 -6.28
CA GLY A 932 0.59 -20.75 -7.22
C GLY A 932 0.58 -19.26 -6.80
N PRO A 933 0.31 -18.36 -7.76
CA PRO A 933 0.44 -16.91 -7.58
C PRO A 933 -0.78 -16.25 -6.93
N VAL A 934 -1.79 -17.02 -6.50
CA VAL A 934 -3.09 -16.49 -6.05
C VAL A 934 -2.90 -15.63 -4.80
N LYS A 935 -3.15 -14.32 -4.92
CA LYS A 935 -2.98 -13.35 -3.82
C LYS A 935 -3.89 -13.61 -2.63
N ARG A 936 -5.05 -14.26 -2.82
CA ARG A 936 -5.97 -14.62 -1.74
C ARG A 936 -5.36 -15.67 -0.80
N ALA A 937 -4.80 -16.75 -1.35
CA ALA A 937 -4.06 -17.75 -0.57
C ALA A 937 -2.86 -17.16 0.18
N ALA A 938 -2.18 -16.16 -0.40
CA ALA A 938 -1.10 -15.45 0.29
C ALA A 938 -1.58 -14.74 1.57
N ARG A 939 -2.73 -14.05 1.51
CA ARG A 939 -3.32 -13.39 2.68
C ARG A 939 -3.82 -14.38 3.73
N PHE A 940 -4.44 -15.49 3.28
CA PHE A 940 -4.89 -16.55 4.18
C PHE A 940 -3.71 -17.15 4.96
N LEU A 941 -2.62 -17.51 4.28
CA LEU A 941 -1.41 -18.04 4.91
C LEU A 941 -0.72 -17.03 5.85
N GLU A 942 -0.73 -15.73 5.49
CA GLU A 942 -0.23 -14.68 6.39
C GLU A 942 -1.08 -14.58 7.67
N GLY A 943 -2.39 -14.74 7.55
CA GLY A 943 -3.29 -14.86 8.71
C GLY A 943 -2.94 -16.06 9.59
N LEU A 944 -2.68 -17.23 9.00
CA LEU A 944 -2.29 -18.43 9.74
C LEU A 944 -0.93 -18.27 10.44
N ARG A 945 0.04 -17.56 9.84
CA ARG A 945 1.36 -17.35 10.45
C ARG A 945 1.28 -16.51 11.73
N ASN A 946 0.34 -15.57 11.77
CA ASN A 946 0.13 -14.68 12.90
C ASN A 946 -0.87 -15.23 13.93
N ASP A 947 -1.46 -16.41 13.68
CA ASP A 947 -2.42 -17.02 14.60
C ASP A 947 -1.72 -17.81 15.72
N TYR A 948 -1.70 -17.21 16.91
CA TYR A 948 -1.05 -17.78 18.09
C TYR A 948 -1.63 -19.15 18.48
N ARG A 949 -2.90 -19.44 18.15
CA ARG A 949 -3.61 -20.68 18.55
C ARG A 949 -2.98 -21.93 17.94
N ILE A 950 -2.36 -21.80 16.76
CA ILE A 950 -1.75 -22.92 16.02
C ILE A 950 -0.22 -22.83 15.94
N SER A 951 0.39 -21.73 16.37
CA SER A 951 1.83 -21.44 16.28
C SER A 951 2.79 -22.52 16.82
N ARG A 952 2.35 -23.33 17.80
CA ARG A 952 3.14 -24.44 18.38
C ARG A 952 3.14 -25.70 17.52
N VAL A 953 2.11 -25.90 16.71
CA VAL A 953 1.89 -27.14 15.94
C VAL A 953 1.90 -26.94 14.43
N ALA A 954 1.79 -25.70 13.94
CA ALA A 954 1.78 -25.36 12.52
C ALA A 954 2.96 -24.45 12.15
N ASN A 955 3.67 -24.79 11.08
CA ASN A 955 4.69 -23.96 10.44
C ASN A 955 4.22 -23.53 9.05
N VAL A 956 4.10 -22.23 8.83
CA VAL A 956 3.60 -21.65 7.57
C VAL A 956 4.76 -21.09 6.76
N THR A 957 5.02 -21.64 5.57
CA THR A 957 6.18 -21.25 4.76
C THR A 957 6.06 -19.80 4.27
N LYS A 958 7.20 -19.09 4.22
CA LYS A 958 7.26 -17.72 3.66
C LYS A 958 7.20 -17.72 2.14
N ASP A 959 7.96 -18.63 1.55
CA ASP A 959 8.10 -18.74 0.10
C ASP A 959 7.01 -19.64 -0.50
N ARG A 960 6.80 -19.45 -1.80
CA ARG A 960 6.01 -20.37 -2.63
C ARG A 960 6.78 -21.65 -2.85
N LEU A 961 6.24 -22.76 -2.36
CA LEU A 961 6.92 -24.05 -2.42
C LEU A 961 7.12 -24.51 -3.87
N ASP A 962 6.16 -24.24 -4.75
CA ASP A 962 6.26 -24.58 -6.18
C ASP A 962 7.37 -23.81 -6.90
N GLU A 963 7.48 -22.50 -6.65
CA GLU A 963 8.50 -21.67 -7.31
C GLU A 963 9.90 -21.93 -6.77
N LYS A 964 10.05 -22.07 -5.45
CA LYS A 964 11.35 -22.36 -4.82
C LYS A 964 11.87 -23.75 -5.22
N PHE A 965 11.00 -24.76 -5.23
CA PHE A 965 11.33 -26.10 -5.71
C PHE A 965 11.75 -26.08 -7.18
N LYS A 966 11.00 -25.36 -8.04
CA LYS A 966 11.36 -25.23 -9.46
C LYS A 966 12.72 -24.55 -9.61
N SER A 967 12.95 -23.45 -8.90
CA SER A 967 14.21 -22.71 -8.95
C SER A 967 15.39 -23.60 -8.57
N MET A 968 15.35 -24.24 -7.39
CA MET A 968 16.44 -25.10 -6.93
C MET A 968 16.68 -26.30 -7.83
N ARG A 969 15.62 -26.94 -8.33
CA ARG A 969 15.77 -28.03 -9.30
C ARG A 969 16.48 -27.58 -10.58
N ASP A 970 16.21 -26.35 -11.03
CA ASP A 970 16.73 -25.82 -12.29
C ASP A 970 18.13 -25.18 -12.11
N THR A 971 18.50 -24.69 -10.92
CA THR A 971 19.77 -23.96 -10.67
C THR A 971 20.77 -24.72 -9.82
N ASP A 972 20.33 -25.47 -8.81
CA ASP A 972 21.20 -26.15 -7.83
C ASP A 972 20.59 -27.49 -7.39
N PRO A 973 20.65 -28.52 -8.26
CA PRO A 973 19.99 -29.80 -8.02
C PRO A 973 20.60 -30.58 -6.84
N ASP A 974 21.86 -30.33 -6.49
CA ASP A 974 22.54 -31.02 -5.38
C ASP A 974 22.10 -30.46 -4.02
N GLU A 975 21.70 -29.19 -3.95
CA GLU A 975 21.15 -28.53 -2.74
C GLU A 975 19.62 -28.64 -2.61
N LEU A 976 18.92 -29.15 -3.64
CA LEU A 976 17.46 -29.32 -3.63
C LEU A 976 16.98 -30.22 -2.48
N ASP A 977 17.62 -31.37 -2.31
CA ASP A 977 17.24 -32.34 -1.28
C ASP A 977 17.62 -31.85 0.13
N PRO A 978 18.83 -31.30 0.36
CA PRO A 978 19.16 -30.59 1.59
C PRO A 978 18.12 -29.54 2.00
N TRP A 979 17.71 -28.68 1.07
CA TRP A 979 16.67 -27.66 1.35
C TRP A 979 15.32 -28.28 1.74
N LEU A 980 14.90 -29.32 1.03
CA LEU A 980 13.61 -29.96 1.27
C LEU A 980 13.61 -30.71 2.61
N VAL A 981 14.72 -31.39 2.95
CA VAL A 981 14.94 -32.00 4.26
C VAL A 981 14.85 -30.93 5.36
N GLU A 982 15.53 -29.80 5.22
CA GLU A 982 15.48 -28.73 6.22
C GLU A 982 14.07 -28.12 6.35
N THR A 983 13.35 -27.97 5.24
CA THR A 983 11.96 -27.46 5.22
C THR A 983 11.01 -28.39 5.98
N LEU A 984 11.15 -29.71 5.82
CA LEU A 984 10.36 -30.72 6.51
C LEU A 984 10.79 -30.90 7.98
N PHE A 985 12.07 -30.70 8.28
CA PHE A 985 12.64 -30.84 9.61
C PHE A 985 12.36 -29.63 10.52
N SER A 986 12.34 -28.42 9.97
CA SER A 986 12.11 -27.16 10.69
C SER A 986 10.99 -27.20 11.76
N PRO A 987 9.76 -27.70 11.49
CA PRO A 987 8.69 -27.76 12.51
C PRO A 987 8.92 -28.79 13.63
N LEU A 988 9.89 -29.69 13.45
CA LEU A 988 10.25 -30.77 14.37
C LEU A 988 11.44 -30.40 15.28
N LYS A 989 12.07 -29.25 15.08
CA LYS A 989 13.10 -28.74 16.01
C LYS A 989 12.44 -28.47 17.37
N ASP A 990 13.05 -28.98 18.43
CA ASP A 990 12.62 -28.67 19.79
C ASP A 990 12.83 -27.17 20.00
N ARG A 991 11.74 -26.42 20.18
CA ARG A 991 11.84 -25.04 20.65
C ARG A 991 12.19 -25.14 22.13
N GLU A 992 13.48 -25.14 22.45
CA GLU A 992 13.93 -24.98 23.83
C GLU A 992 13.30 -23.72 24.41
N GLU A 993 12.81 -23.87 25.64
CA GLU A 993 12.11 -22.88 26.44
C GLU A 993 12.88 -21.55 26.46
N ILE A 994 12.25 -20.48 25.97
CA ILE A 994 12.60 -19.10 26.31
C ILE A 994 11.98 -18.78 27.66
#